data_AF-A0A2E9NBU4-F1
#
_entry.id   AF-A0A2E9NBU4-F1
#
_cell.length_a   1.000
_cell.length_b   1.000
_cell.length_c   1.000
_cell.angle_alpha   90.00
_cell.angle_beta   90.00
_cell.angle_gamma   90.00
#
_symmetry.space_group_name_H-M   'P 1'
#
loop_
_entity.id
_entity.type
_entity.pdbx_description
1 polymer ?
#
loop_
_entity_poly.entity_id
_entity_poly.type
_entity_poly.pdbx_seq_one_letter_code
_entity_poly.pdbx_strand_id
1 'polypeptide(L)'
;MRIRSSRPALVGVALAVSVAALVAAVAPAAVGATGDEADSSVTVKWAGGNDRAIQQYQPDHAALTSDGQGGDAGSGHWDDFKNLSVTVSKTKNLGSEAILVTAEGGKPTTRLNGTEGATSYLQMFQCWGYPGSADFAKTCQWGGYSNEETGGSPQQSVLRIIGDGYFNLTRGGLRFLTVTGRENEDKSVAVGPTLFRSNGLADFFDASSSNERIIVPFGGDGRARTAFVTQTAIDQPYLGCGAPEAAGERCWLVIVPRGTHSGTRQGATTVCSGSTRYGNNNYGDVNQYAQVGSPIDPNCSMWDDRIVVPLDFDNPYRTCAAGTAERRLVGSEFIADAIASWQSTLCDGADGAAFSLITNSGDLARSQLLQRQAGGVVVVDPLTPETIGTADSTLLADADIRYAPIANTAVTIGYLAETADGTQFPTLRLTPRLIAKMLTQSFRNAVPKGEGGSYPPVGDSRATLRHETVVEDEEWAALGNPTNLIPAVVQDPWVVTGPAGDDGVRALWRYVLADADARAYLAGEPDPWGNTVNPYYLPPGASGVAGPGIDLLTAPIDTFPKVDLSVAPDDVTALSQLRGMQIDSLSYNPYSLTLKANASRIVNADQRLTNVWDPQKFSGTNVGFFVPQAPQLPASGGGRLILGPTAASGADRYQLATAELALPLDDTTDRSTVASAREFVPATETAVARAVAAQTVGAANVPQVDPAEVPSGAYPLALTVYGAFDVTAGVGDQAAREDYATFIDYAGGAGNVPGEAGGLPAGYVPLTAGQVALGASVAAELRDPTLPSPPSTGGTSAPPAATPPGSSAAAGGNTVGVATAATATTISTADASSVAATAEAAPPAQGAVGGALAAGLVGAIAAPFLLRRRPT
;
A
#
# COMPACT_ATOMS: atom_id res chain seq x y z
N MET A 1 31.15 77.73 11.08
CA MET A 1 30.59 78.49 9.94
C MET A 1 30.81 77.69 8.65
N ARG A 2 30.24 78.11 7.51
CA ARG A 2 30.19 77.33 6.25
C ARG A 2 31.50 77.36 5.42
N ILE A 3 31.67 76.31 4.58
CA ILE A 3 32.39 76.26 3.26
C ILE A 3 33.92 75.99 3.23
N ARG A 4 34.27 74.88 2.52
CA ARG A 4 35.43 74.52 1.63
C ARG A 4 36.87 74.99 1.99
N SER A 5 37.93 74.17 1.85
CA SER A 5 38.06 72.72 1.51
C SER A 5 39.33 72.09 2.18
N SER A 6 40.22 71.20 1.66
CA SER A 6 40.75 70.89 0.31
C SER A 6 41.35 69.44 0.21
N ARG A 7 41.99 69.11 -0.92
CA ARG A 7 42.77 67.87 -1.25
C ARG A 7 44.16 67.82 -0.56
N PRO A 8 44.93 66.69 -0.53
CA PRO A 8 44.93 65.55 -1.47
C PRO A 8 44.85 64.13 -0.85
N ALA A 9 45.03 63.11 -1.70
CA ALA A 9 44.89 61.68 -1.39
C ALA A 9 46.21 61.01 -0.97
N LEU A 10 46.11 59.79 -0.42
CA LEU A 10 47.23 58.89 -0.10
C LEU A 10 46.88 57.44 -0.53
N VAL A 11 47.90 56.59 -0.64
CA VAL A 11 47.87 55.34 -1.41
C VAL A 11 47.64 54.11 -0.52
N GLY A 12 46.90 53.12 -1.04
CA GLY A 12 46.74 51.79 -0.43
C GLY A 12 46.03 50.83 -1.37
N VAL A 13 46.75 50.27 -2.34
CA VAL A 13 46.19 49.32 -3.34
C VAL A 13 46.59 47.89 -2.98
N ALA A 14 45.61 47.00 -2.87
CA ALA A 14 45.77 45.55 -2.94
C ALA A 14 44.59 44.98 -3.73
N LEU A 15 44.86 44.21 -4.79
CA LEU A 15 43.82 43.55 -5.58
C LEU A 15 43.42 42.23 -4.91
N ALA A 16 42.13 42.01 -4.71
CA ALA A 16 41.58 40.68 -4.53
C ALA A 16 41.18 40.13 -5.91
N VAL A 17 41.68 38.95 -6.27
CA VAL A 17 41.38 38.32 -7.57
C VAL A 17 40.08 37.53 -7.48
N SER A 18 39.24 37.66 -8.51
CA SER A 18 37.96 36.97 -8.63
C SER A 18 38.15 35.48 -8.85
N VAL A 19 37.52 34.64 -8.01
CA VAL A 19 37.24 33.23 -8.34
C VAL A 19 35.74 33.12 -8.55
N ALA A 20 35.33 32.78 -9.77
CA ALA A 20 33.91 32.62 -10.09
C ALA A 20 33.42 31.26 -9.59
N ALA A 21 32.63 31.26 -8.52
CA ALA A 21 31.87 30.08 -8.12
C ALA A 21 30.75 29.85 -9.15
N LEU A 22 30.89 28.80 -9.96
CA LEU A 22 29.89 28.42 -10.94
C LEU A 22 28.70 27.77 -10.22
N VAL A 23 27.70 28.57 -9.85
CA VAL A 23 26.44 28.07 -9.28
C VAL A 23 25.66 27.36 -10.38
N ALA A 24 25.95 26.08 -10.57
CA ALA A 24 25.09 25.18 -11.32
C ALA A 24 23.77 25.05 -10.56
N ALA A 25 22.71 25.66 -11.11
CA ALA A 25 21.36 25.47 -10.60
C ALA A 25 20.92 24.03 -10.91
N VAL A 26 21.20 23.11 -9.98
CA VAL A 26 20.62 21.77 -9.99
C VAL A 26 19.13 21.95 -9.78
N ALA A 27 18.37 21.87 -10.87
CA ALA A 27 16.92 21.72 -10.77
C ALA A 27 16.62 20.44 -9.96
N PRO A 28 15.60 20.43 -9.09
CA PRO A 28 15.17 19.19 -8.47
C PRO A 28 14.87 18.18 -9.58
N ALA A 29 15.31 16.93 -9.39
CA ALA A 29 14.98 15.87 -10.33
C ALA A 29 13.45 15.76 -10.41
N ALA A 30 12.88 16.15 -11.56
CA ALA A 30 11.48 15.90 -11.82
C ALA A 30 11.29 14.38 -11.82
N VAL A 31 10.36 13.88 -11.03
CA VAL A 31 9.75 12.57 -11.30
C VAL A 31 9.26 12.65 -12.73
N GLY A 32 9.80 11.80 -13.60
CA GLY A 32 9.58 11.89 -15.03
C GLY A 32 8.16 11.47 -15.35
N ALA A 33 7.25 12.45 -15.48
CA ALA A 33 5.94 12.21 -16.07
C ALA A 33 6.17 11.54 -17.43
N THR A 34 5.72 10.30 -17.56
CA THR A 34 5.79 9.54 -18.81
C THR A 34 4.92 10.25 -19.86
N GLY A 35 5.19 9.98 -21.15
CA GLY A 35 4.58 10.74 -22.24
C GLY A 35 3.04 10.84 -22.17
N ASP A 36 2.39 9.77 -21.68
CA ASP A 36 0.93 9.65 -21.61
C ASP A 36 0.31 10.32 -20.37
N GLU A 37 1.06 10.61 -19.28
CA GLU A 37 0.51 11.40 -18.16
C GLU A 37 0.12 12.81 -18.64
N ALA A 38 0.94 13.42 -19.51
CA ALA A 38 0.69 14.77 -20.02
C ALA A 38 -0.63 14.88 -20.83
N ASP A 39 -1.01 13.83 -21.56
CA ASP A 39 -2.13 13.84 -22.52
C ASP A 39 -3.52 13.72 -21.87
N SER A 40 -3.59 13.52 -20.55
CA SER A 40 -4.84 13.61 -19.78
C SER A 40 -4.80 14.55 -18.57
N SER A 41 -3.79 15.42 -18.47
CA SER A 41 -3.71 16.40 -17.39
C SER A 41 -4.78 17.48 -17.51
N VAL A 42 -5.35 17.88 -16.35
CA VAL A 42 -6.39 18.92 -16.26
C VAL A 42 -6.03 19.92 -15.19
N THR A 43 -5.97 21.20 -15.58
CA THR A 43 -5.88 22.35 -14.66
C THR A 43 -7.25 23.01 -14.52
N VAL A 44 -7.67 23.27 -13.28
CA VAL A 44 -8.90 24.00 -12.95
C VAL A 44 -8.58 25.20 -12.05
N LYS A 45 -8.97 26.39 -12.51
CA LYS A 45 -8.90 27.66 -11.78
C LYS A 45 -10.19 27.86 -11.01
N TRP A 46 -10.08 28.20 -9.73
CA TRP A 46 -11.23 28.39 -8.86
C TRP A 46 -12.13 29.53 -9.34
N ALA A 47 -11.58 30.72 -9.61
CA ALA A 47 -12.31 31.92 -10.05
C ALA A 47 -12.98 31.81 -11.45
N GLY A 48 -12.92 30.64 -12.09
CA GLY A 48 -13.46 30.39 -13.42
C GLY A 48 -12.49 30.77 -14.55
N GLY A 49 -13.05 30.96 -15.75
CA GLY A 49 -12.26 31.14 -16.97
C GLY A 49 -11.57 29.85 -17.45
N ASN A 50 -12.13 28.69 -17.07
CA ASN A 50 -11.70 27.37 -17.54
C ASN A 50 -12.30 27.05 -18.92
N ASP A 51 -11.75 26.04 -19.60
CA ASP A 51 -12.37 25.50 -20.80
C ASP A 51 -13.80 25.04 -20.54
N ARG A 52 -14.71 25.28 -21.50
CA ARG A 52 -16.15 25.02 -21.35
C ARG A 52 -16.47 23.58 -20.91
N ALA A 53 -15.66 22.61 -21.35
CA ALA A 53 -15.80 21.19 -20.99
C ALA A 53 -15.63 20.92 -19.49
N ILE A 54 -14.86 21.76 -18.78
CA ILE A 54 -14.60 21.67 -17.33
C ILE A 54 -15.43 22.71 -16.56
N GLN A 55 -15.56 23.93 -17.10
CA GLN A 55 -16.28 25.04 -16.46
C GLN A 55 -17.75 24.72 -16.17
N GLN A 56 -18.38 23.88 -17.00
CA GLN A 56 -19.78 23.44 -16.84
C GLN A 56 -20.05 22.57 -15.59
N TYR A 57 -19.00 22.05 -14.92
CA TYR A 57 -19.11 21.24 -13.70
C TYR A 57 -18.72 22.01 -12.43
N GLN A 58 -18.17 23.22 -12.57
CA GLN A 58 -17.79 24.05 -11.42
C GLN A 58 -19.00 24.89 -10.94
N PRO A 59 -19.06 25.26 -9.65
CA PRO A 59 -19.88 26.37 -9.20
C PRO A 59 -19.50 27.67 -9.93
N ASP A 60 -20.45 28.60 -10.06
CA ASP A 60 -20.17 29.94 -10.61
C ASP A 60 -19.58 30.84 -9.52
N HIS A 61 -18.31 30.62 -9.18
CA HIS A 61 -17.58 31.39 -8.17
C HIS A 61 -17.53 32.90 -8.50
N ALA A 62 -17.67 33.30 -9.77
CA ALA A 62 -17.71 34.70 -10.18
C ALA A 62 -19.05 35.36 -9.85
N ALA A 63 -20.17 34.66 -10.08
CA ALA A 63 -21.49 35.08 -9.61
C ALA A 63 -21.62 35.01 -8.08
N LEU A 64 -20.84 34.17 -7.41
CA LEU A 64 -20.87 34.00 -5.95
C LEU A 64 -20.27 35.17 -5.16
N THR A 65 -19.43 36.05 -5.75
CA THR A 65 -19.34 37.52 -5.50
C THR A 65 -18.00 38.15 -5.94
N SER A 66 -17.82 38.49 -7.22
CA SER A 66 -16.84 39.52 -7.59
C SER A 66 -17.49 40.92 -7.60
N ASP A 67 -16.80 41.93 -7.06
CA ASP A 67 -17.24 43.34 -7.11
C ASP A 67 -17.10 44.00 -8.51
N GLY A 68 -16.61 43.25 -9.50
CA GLY A 68 -16.30 43.75 -10.84
C GLY A 68 -14.96 44.51 -10.94
N GLN A 69 -14.24 44.67 -9.83
CA GLN A 69 -12.88 45.22 -9.76
C GLN A 69 -11.85 44.17 -9.30
N GLY A 70 -12.32 43.01 -8.82
CA GLY A 70 -11.52 41.84 -8.43
C GLY A 70 -11.42 41.62 -6.91
N GLY A 71 -12.12 42.42 -6.09
CA GLY A 71 -12.31 42.18 -4.67
C GLY A 71 -13.54 41.31 -4.38
N ASP A 72 -13.66 40.86 -3.12
CA ASP A 72 -14.87 40.17 -2.66
C ASP A 72 -16.06 41.13 -2.55
N ALA A 73 -17.19 40.78 -3.19
CA ALA A 73 -18.45 41.49 -3.03
C ALA A 73 -19.38 40.90 -1.95
N GLY A 74 -18.90 39.94 -1.13
CA GLY A 74 -19.59 39.48 0.08
C GLY A 74 -19.73 37.97 0.23
N SER A 75 -18.90 37.16 -0.43
CA SER A 75 -18.83 35.70 -0.21
C SER A 75 -18.08 35.34 1.07
N GLY A 76 -17.24 36.26 1.55
CA GLY A 76 -16.20 35.99 2.53
C GLY A 76 -15.00 35.21 1.98
N HIS A 77 -15.15 34.46 0.88
CA HIS A 77 -14.18 33.43 0.47
C HIS A 77 -13.37 33.82 -0.80
N TRP A 78 -13.86 34.75 -1.63
CA TRP A 78 -13.20 35.18 -2.87
C TRP A 78 -11.74 35.63 -2.65
N ASP A 79 -11.46 36.39 -1.59
CA ASP A 79 -10.10 36.85 -1.26
C ASP A 79 -9.22 35.80 -0.56
N ASP A 80 -9.72 34.57 -0.34
CA ASP A 80 -8.91 33.39 -0.04
C ASP A 80 -8.57 32.59 -1.31
N PHE A 81 -9.48 32.51 -2.29
CA PHE A 81 -9.40 31.50 -3.36
C PHE A 81 -9.30 32.04 -4.80
N LYS A 82 -9.45 33.35 -5.07
CA LYS A 82 -9.47 33.89 -6.44
C LYS A 82 -8.23 33.61 -7.30
N ASN A 83 -7.09 33.30 -6.67
CA ASN A 83 -5.84 32.92 -7.33
C ASN A 83 -5.60 31.40 -7.40
N LEU A 84 -6.47 30.60 -6.75
CA LEU A 84 -6.28 29.15 -6.62
C LEU A 84 -6.41 28.47 -7.98
N SER A 85 -5.37 27.71 -8.34
CA SER A 85 -5.34 26.84 -9.52
C SER A 85 -4.90 25.46 -9.09
N VAL A 86 -5.60 24.41 -9.51
CA VAL A 86 -5.32 23.01 -9.18
C VAL A 86 -5.08 22.23 -10.47
N THR A 87 -3.99 21.46 -10.53
CA THR A 87 -3.65 20.58 -11.66
C THR A 87 -3.58 19.14 -11.21
N VAL A 88 -4.26 18.26 -11.94
CA VAL A 88 -4.26 16.80 -11.77
C VAL A 88 -3.45 16.18 -12.90
N SER A 89 -2.53 15.26 -12.62
CA SER A 89 -1.66 14.67 -13.66
C SER A 89 -2.43 13.83 -14.66
N LYS A 90 -3.25 12.88 -14.20
CA LYS A 90 -4.01 11.95 -15.04
C LYS A 90 -5.51 12.04 -14.75
N THR A 91 -6.35 12.10 -15.78
CA THR A 91 -7.83 12.14 -15.63
C THR A 91 -8.59 11.13 -16.50
N LYS A 92 -7.89 10.34 -17.30
CA LYS A 92 -8.46 9.31 -18.19
C LYS A 92 -7.70 7.99 -18.06
N ASN A 93 -8.32 6.91 -18.53
CA ASN A 93 -7.76 5.56 -18.49
C ASN A 93 -7.32 5.20 -17.06
N LEU A 94 -8.17 5.53 -16.10
CA LEU A 94 -7.89 5.39 -14.67
C LEU A 94 -8.27 4.00 -14.19
N GLY A 95 -7.37 3.36 -13.45
CA GLY A 95 -7.63 2.16 -12.66
C GLY A 95 -7.46 2.44 -11.16
N SER A 96 -7.07 1.42 -10.40
CA SER A 96 -6.64 1.56 -9.01
C SER A 96 -5.20 2.11 -8.99
N GLU A 97 -5.03 3.43 -8.90
CA GLU A 97 -3.73 4.11 -9.01
C GLU A 97 -3.71 5.46 -8.27
N ALA A 98 -2.52 6.02 -8.02
CA ALA A 98 -2.40 7.37 -7.48
C ALA A 98 -2.20 8.40 -8.59
N ILE A 99 -3.06 9.42 -8.64
CA ILE A 99 -2.88 10.58 -9.50
C ILE A 99 -2.25 11.72 -8.72
N LEU A 100 -1.34 12.47 -9.34
CA LEU A 100 -0.67 13.59 -8.67
C LEU A 100 -1.56 14.83 -8.73
N VAL A 101 -1.95 15.34 -7.56
CA VAL A 101 -2.69 16.60 -7.42
C VAL A 101 -1.73 17.68 -6.91
N THR A 102 -1.61 18.75 -7.68
CA THR A 102 -0.83 19.95 -7.33
C THR A 102 -1.74 21.16 -7.30
N ALA A 103 -1.46 22.13 -6.44
CA ALA A 103 -2.19 23.40 -6.40
C ALA A 103 -1.24 24.56 -6.15
N GLU A 104 -1.58 25.73 -6.67
CA GLU A 104 -0.86 26.99 -6.43
C GLU A 104 -1.82 28.17 -6.27
N GLY A 105 -1.29 29.30 -5.76
CA GLY A 105 -2.07 30.50 -5.48
C GLY A 105 -2.80 30.49 -4.14
N GLY A 106 -2.58 29.46 -3.31
CA GLY A 106 -3.05 29.40 -1.92
C GLY A 106 -2.18 30.23 -0.97
N LYS A 107 -2.72 30.50 0.22
CA LYS A 107 -1.95 31.04 1.36
C LYS A 107 -1.26 29.86 2.08
N PRO A 108 -0.04 30.01 2.64
CA PRO A 108 0.59 28.95 3.42
C PRO A 108 -0.29 28.46 4.58
N THR A 109 -0.34 27.15 4.81
CA THR A 109 -1.18 26.57 5.88
C THR A 109 -0.71 27.06 7.24
N THR A 110 -1.60 27.75 7.95
CA THR A 110 -1.37 28.10 9.35
C THR A 110 -1.99 27.05 10.24
N ARG A 111 -1.21 26.57 11.22
CA ARG A 111 -1.66 25.66 12.28
C ARG A 111 -1.18 26.23 13.62
N LEU A 112 -2.03 26.27 14.63
CA LEU A 112 -1.59 26.63 15.98
C LEU A 112 -0.95 25.42 16.68
N ASN A 113 -0.06 25.69 17.63
CA ASN A 113 0.58 24.64 18.42
C ASN A 113 -0.38 24.09 19.48
N GLY A 114 -0.92 22.88 19.25
CA GLY A 114 -1.87 22.22 20.14
C GLY A 114 -3.18 21.88 19.42
N THR A 115 -4.26 21.68 20.18
CA THR A 115 -5.61 21.35 19.66
C THR A 115 -6.35 22.58 19.13
N GLU A 116 -5.66 23.40 18.31
CA GLU A 116 -6.10 24.78 18.01
C GLU A 116 -6.12 25.11 16.51
N GLY A 117 -6.51 24.16 15.67
CA GLY A 117 -7.02 24.45 14.33
C GLY A 117 -5.98 24.52 13.21
N ALA A 118 -6.53 24.58 12.00
CA ALA A 118 -5.79 24.85 10.78
C ALA A 118 -6.59 25.82 9.89
N THR A 119 -5.89 26.61 9.08
CA THR A 119 -6.44 27.49 8.03
C THR A 119 -5.58 27.41 6.77
N SER A 120 -6.13 27.76 5.61
CA SER A 120 -5.47 27.71 4.30
C SER A 120 -4.96 26.31 3.92
N TYR A 121 -5.87 25.39 3.57
CA TYR A 121 -5.57 24.02 3.13
C TYR A 121 -6.63 23.50 2.14
N LEU A 122 -6.39 22.34 1.50
CA LEU A 122 -7.38 21.66 0.67
C LEU A 122 -7.91 20.39 1.35
N GLN A 123 -9.14 20.01 1.05
CA GLN A 123 -9.75 18.71 1.37
C GLN A 123 -10.14 18.02 0.05
N MET A 124 -9.98 16.71 -0.08
CA MET A 124 -10.20 15.99 -1.35
C MET A 124 -10.90 14.65 -1.13
N PHE A 125 -11.79 14.25 -2.04
CA PHE A 125 -12.53 12.98 -1.97
C PHE A 125 -13.19 12.63 -3.32
N GLN A 126 -13.50 11.35 -3.56
CA GLN A 126 -14.28 10.94 -4.73
C GLN A 126 -15.80 11.05 -4.51
N CYS A 127 -16.52 11.33 -5.61
CA CYS A 127 -17.99 11.29 -5.69
C CYS A 127 -18.43 10.64 -7.01
N TRP A 128 -19.65 10.11 -7.07
CA TRP A 128 -20.27 9.53 -8.28
C TRP A 128 -21.48 10.36 -8.74
N GLY A 129 -22.10 10.03 -9.88
CA GLY A 129 -23.28 10.74 -10.38
C GLY A 129 -22.96 12.08 -11.07
N TYR A 130 -23.87 13.06 -11.00
CA TYR A 130 -23.73 14.34 -11.72
C TYR A 130 -23.48 15.55 -10.77
N PRO A 131 -22.42 16.36 -10.97
CA PRO A 131 -22.03 17.43 -10.03
C PRO A 131 -23.03 18.57 -9.79
N GLY A 132 -24.01 18.73 -10.70
CA GLY A 132 -25.10 19.70 -10.58
C GLY A 132 -26.37 19.13 -9.95
N SER A 133 -26.40 17.85 -9.54
CA SER A 133 -27.55 17.27 -8.84
C SER A 133 -27.60 17.71 -7.37
N ALA A 134 -28.81 17.94 -6.85
CA ALA A 134 -29.02 18.44 -5.48
C ALA A 134 -28.56 17.46 -4.38
N ASP A 135 -28.42 16.18 -4.71
CA ASP A 135 -27.95 15.09 -3.86
C ASP A 135 -26.46 14.74 -4.08
N PHE A 136 -25.72 15.45 -4.96
CA PHE A 136 -24.32 15.14 -5.27
C PHE A 136 -23.43 15.08 -4.01
N ALA A 137 -23.65 15.94 -3.02
CA ALA A 137 -22.94 15.89 -1.73
C ALA A 137 -23.14 14.56 -0.97
N LYS A 138 -24.28 13.87 -1.15
CA LYS A 138 -24.51 12.53 -0.59
C LYS A 138 -23.67 11.45 -1.27
N THR A 139 -23.39 11.59 -2.57
CA THR A 139 -22.62 10.60 -3.36
C THR A 139 -21.13 10.56 -3.04
N CYS A 140 -20.65 11.54 -2.25
CA CYS A 140 -19.25 11.73 -1.94
C CYS A 140 -18.76 10.84 -0.79
N GLN A 141 -17.60 10.23 -0.96
CA GLN A 141 -16.89 9.41 0.02
C GLN A 141 -16.13 10.29 1.02
N TRP A 142 -16.89 10.85 1.98
CA TRP A 142 -16.38 11.71 3.05
C TRP A 142 -16.94 11.28 4.41
N GLY A 143 -16.11 11.37 5.44
CA GLY A 143 -16.47 11.26 6.84
C GLY A 143 -15.89 10.04 7.55
N GLY A 144 -15.11 9.20 6.87
CA GLY A 144 -14.58 7.94 7.42
C GLY A 144 -13.58 8.12 8.57
N TYR A 145 -13.22 9.35 8.93
CA TYR A 145 -12.41 9.69 10.11
C TYR A 145 -13.26 10.11 11.35
N SER A 146 -14.60 9.97 11.30
CA SER A 146 -15.51 10.40 12.38
C SER A 146 -15.66 9.38 13.52
N ASN A 147 -15.84 9.85 14.77
CA ASN A 147 -16.03 8.98 15.93
C ASN A 147 -17.32 8.14 15.90
N GLU A 148 -18.34 8.50 15.11
CA GLU A 148 -19.61 7.77 15.03
C GLU A 148 -19.47 6.41 14.32
N GLU A 149 -18.30 6.13 13.75
CA GLU A 149 -18.02 5.04 12.84
C GLU A 149 -16.75 4.27 13.23
N THR A 150 -15.68 4.99 13.57
CA THR A 150 -14.33 4.43 13.64
C THR A 150 -13.70 4.40 15.04
N GLY A 151 -14.51 4.40 16.10
CA GLY A 151 -14.01 4.12 17.44
C GLY A 151 -13.23 5.26 18.10
N GLY A 152 -13.47 6.50 17.67
CA GLY A 152 -12.94 7.73 18.28
C GLY A 152 -11.44 8.01 18.04
N SER A 153 -10.58 7.01 17.88
CA SER A 153 -9.12 7.24 17.76
C SER A 153 -8.67 7.90 16.45
N PRO A 154 -9.25 7.64 15.25
CA PRO A 154 -8.91 8.40 14.04
C PRO A 154 -9.20 9.88 14.22
N GLN A 155 -10.33 10.20 14.85
CA GLN A 155 -10.65 11.56 15.26
C GLN A 155 -9.61 12.12 16.25
N GLN A 156 -9.14 11.36 17.25
CA GLN A 156 -8.07 11.87 18.15
C GLN A 156 -6.78 12.20 17.40
N SER A 157 -6.41 11.46 16.36
CA SER A 157 -5.29 11.80 15.48
C SER A 157 -5.56 13.11 14.72
N VAL A 158 -6.79 13.30 14.23
CA VAL A 158 -7.20 14.49 13.47
C VAL A 158 -7.33 15.74 14.34
N LEU A 159 -7.85 15.64 15.57
CA LEU A 159 -8.03 16.76 16.50
C LEU A 159 -6.71 17.45 16.87
N ARG A 160 -5.58 16.72 16.80
CA ARG A 160 -4.22 17.27 16.97
C ARG A 160 -3.78 18.17 15.80
N ILE A 161 -4.44 18.07 14.64
CA ILE A 161 -4.04 18.70 13.38
C ILE A 161 -5.01 19.80 12.95
N ILE A 162 -6.33 19.65 13.20
CA ILE A 162 -7.37 20.66 12.86
C ILE A 162 -8.18 21.14 14.07
N GLY A 163 -7.70 20.93 15.30
CA GLY A 163 -8.32 21.40 16.55
C GLY A 163 -9.64 20.72 16.89
N ASP A 164 -10.55 21.39 17.60
CA ASP A 164 -11.90 20.90 17.94
C ASP A 164 -12.84 20.73 16.71
N GLY A 165 -12.27 20.70 15.50
CA GLY A 165 -12.94 20.48 14.22
C GLY A 165 -13.48 19.07 14.01
N TYR A 166 -14.08 18.44 15.02
CA TYR A 166 -14.90 17.23 14.83
C TYR A 166 -15.95 17.45 13.74
N PHE A 167 -16.60 18.62 13.76
CA PHE A 167 -17.56 19.04 12.75
C PHE A 167 -17.00 19.08 11.33
N ASN A 168 -15.66 19.10 11.13
CA ASN A 168 -15.06 19.00 9.80
C ASN A 168 -15.16 17.58 9.22
N LEU A 169 -15.19 16.58 10.10
CA LEU A 169 -15.15 15.15 9.77
C LEU A 169 -16.54 14.51 9.71
N THR A 170 -17.58 15.18 10.21
CA THR A 170 -18.95 14.70 10.02
C THR A 170 -19.40 14.94 8.58
N ARG A 171 -20.56 14.39 8.25
CA ARG A 171 -21.24 14.65 6.97
C ARG A 171 -22.29 15.77 7.04
N GLY A 172 -22.31 16.58 8.10
CA GLY A 172 -23.33 17.63 8.27
C GLY A 172 -24.77 17.09 8.37
N GLY A 173 -24.94 15.85 8.84
CA GLY A 173 -26.23 15.14 8.81
C GLY A 173 -26.62 14.54 7.45
N LEU A 174 -25.81 14.70 6.39
CA LEU A 174 -26.02 13.98 5.13
C LEU A 174 -25.64 12.51 5.28
N ARG A 175 -26.56 11.62 4.92
CA ARG A 175 -26.23 10.22 4.66
C ARG A 175 -25.39 10.09 3.39
N PHE A 176 -24.56 9.06 3.31
CA PHE A 176 -23.90 8.63 2.09
C PHE A 176 -24.89 7.86 1.23
N LEU A 177 -25.00 8.26 -0.04
CA LEU A 177 -25.84 7.58 -1.02
C LEU A 177 -24.92 6.76 -1.93
N THR A 178 -25.05 5.44 -1.87
CA THR A 178 -24.32 4.53 -2.76
C THR A 178 -24.89 4.55 -4.17
N VAL A 179 -24.07 4.16 -5.15
CA VAL A 179 -24.49 3.94 -6.54
C VAL A 179 -25.66 2.95 -6.69
N THR A 180 -25.84 2.05 -5.69
CA THR A 180 -26.97 1.10 -5.63
C THR A 180 -28.27 1.69 -5.05
N GLY A 181 -28.29 2.99 -4.72
CA GLY A 181 -29.43 3.67 -4.12
C GLY A 181 -29.64 3.41 -2.61
N ARG A 182 -28.76 2.63 -1.96
CA ARG A 182 -28.74 2.47 -0.50
C ARG A 182 -28.15 3.71 0.17
N GLU A 183 -28.69 4.08 1.33
CA GLU A 183 -28.07 5.02 2.28
C GLU A 183 -27.53 4.30 3.53
N ASN A 184 -26.70 4.97 4.33
CA ASN A 184 -26.33 4.50 5.68
C ASN A 184 -27.45 4.74 6.70
N GLU A 185 -27.52 3.87 7.72
CA GLU A 185 -28.61 3.84 8.71
C GLU A 185 -28.10 3.78 10.15
N ASP A 186 -28.77 4.50 11.04
CA ASP A 186 -28.43 4.60 12.46
C ASP A 186 -28.56 3.24 13.19
N LYS A 187 -27.41 2.66 13.53
CA LYS A 187 -27.31 1.41 14.30
C LYS A 187 -27.35 1.68 15.79
N SER A 188 -27.86 0.73 16.56
CA SER A 188 -27.80 0.76 18.02
C SER A 188 -27.72 -0.65 18.58
N VAL A 189 -26.71 -0.90 19.44
CA VAL A 189 -26.43 -2.23 20.00
C VAL A 189 -26.40 -2.11 21.53
N ALA A 190 -27.15 -2.98 22.21
CA ALA A 190 -27.18 -3.03 23.66
C ALA A 190 -26.29 -4.18 24.18
N VAL A 191 -25.33 -3.86 25.05
CA VAL A 191 -24.52 -4.87 25.75
C VAL A 191 -24.64 -4.63 27.26
N GLY A 192 -25.36 -5.55 27.92
CA GLY A 192 -25.77 -5.36 29.31
C GLY A 192 -26.65 -4.10 29.45
N PRO A 193 -26.36 -3.18 30.39
CA PRO A 193 -27.10 -1.94 30.55
C PRO A 193 -26.70 -0.85 29.54
N THR A 194 -25.59 -1.02 28.81
CA THR A 194 -25.03 0.03 27.94
C THR A 194 -25.61 -0.06 26.54
N LEU A 195 -26.28 1.00 26.09
CA LEU A 195 -26.69 1.18 24.70
C LEU A 195 -25.63 2.01 23.96
N PHE A 196 -25.05 1.42 22.93
CA PHE A 196 -24.14 2.09 22.01
C PHE A 196 -24.84 2.45 20.70
N ARG A 197 -24.28 3.38 19.94
CA ARG A 197 -24.84 3.91 18.68
C ARG A 197 -23.75 4.14 17.64
N SER A 198 -24.12 4.09 16.36
CA SER A 198 -23.28 4.46 15.21
C SER A 198 -24.19 4.93 14.07
N ASN A 199 -23.72 5.82 13.19
CA ASN A 199 -24.50 6.25 12.02
C ASN A 199 -24.49 5.21 10.87
N GLY A 200 -23.71 4.13 11.00
CA GLY A 200 -23.68 3.02 10.04
C GLY A 200 -22.87 3.24 8.75
N LEU A 201 -22.13 4.35 8.60
CA LEU A 201 -21.33 4.62 7.39
C LEU A 201 -20.13 3.65 7.24
N ALA A 202 -19.62 3.11 8.35
CA ALA A 202 -18.58 2.07 8.36
C ALA A 202 -18.96 0.75 7.67
N ASP A 203 -20.23 0.56 7.28
CA ASP A 203 -20.65 -0.53 6.38
C ASP A 203 -20.17 -0.32 4.93
N PHE A 204 -19.78 0.92 4.60
CA PHE A 204 -19.48 1.39 3.25
C PHE A 204 -18.01 1.80 3.09
N PHE A 205 -17.50 2.61 4.03
CA PHE A 205 -16.07 2.96 4.12
C PHE A 205 -15.72 3.49 5.51
N ASP A 206 -14.43 3.47 5.82
CA ASP A 206 -13.80 4.03 7.01
C ASP A 206 -12.46 4.69 6.62
N ALA A 207 -11.74 5.26 7.58
CA ALA A 207 -10.44 5.91 7.36
C ALA A 207 -9.39 5.03 6.65
N SER A 208 -9.50 3.69 6.70
CA SER A 208 -8.56 2.75 6.07
C SER A 208 -8.97 2.29 4.66
N SER A 209 -10.20 2.62 4.25
CA SER A 209 -10.83 2.25 2.97
C SER A 209 -11.33 3.46 2.18
N SER A 210 -11.28 4.66 2.76
CA SER A 210 -11.55 5.94 2.11
C SER A 210 -10.33 6.47 1.36
N ASN A 211 -10.57 7.12 0.21
CA ASN A 211 -9.55 7.92 -0.49
C ASN A 211 -9.44 9.35 0.05
N GLU A 212 -10.28 9.74 1.01
CA GLU A 212 -10.38 11.13 1.45
C GLU A 212 -9.07 11.70 2.02
N ARG A 213 -8.70 12.89 1.57
CA ARG A 213 -7.61 13.68 2.14
C ARG A 213 -8.22 14.76 3.02
N ILE A 214 -8.24 14.48 4.33
CA ILE A 214 -8.81 15.37 5.36
C ILE A 214 -8.14 16.76 5.37
N ILE A 215 -6.83 16.79 5.12
CA ILE A 215 -6.02 18.01 5.01
C ILE A 215 -4.84 17.79 4.06
N VAL A 216 -4.74 18.67 3.06
CA VAL A 216 -3.57 18.80 2.17
C VAL A 216 -3.02 20.22 2.36
N PRO A 217 -1.83 20.40 2.98
CA PRO A 217 -1.31 21.72 3.30
C PRO A 217 -0.70 22.43 2.08
N PHE A 218 -0.77 23.76 2.10
CA PHE A 218 0.06 24.64 1.29
C PHE A 218 1.36 24.96 2.04
N GLY A 219 2.50 24.77 1.39
CA GLY A 219 3.82 25.15 1.89
C GLY A 219 4.04 26.66 1.91
N GLY A 220 5.23 27.07 2.38
CA GLY A 220 5.59 28.49 2.52
C GLY A 220 5.62 29.31 1.23
N ASP A 221 5.61 28.68 0.05
CA ASP A 221 5.55 29.32 -1.26
C ASP A 221 4.11 29.47 -1.82
N GLY A 222 3.09 28.98 -1.09
CA GLY A 222 1.71 28.98 -1.55
C GLY A 222 1.33 27.82 -2.48
N ARG A 223 2.13 26.74 -2.53
CA ARG A 223 1.82 25.51 -3.27
C ARG A 223 1.50 24.32 -2.39
N ALA A 224 0.66 23.42 -2.90
CA ALA A 224 0.35 22.13 -2.30
C ALA A 224 0.64 21.00 -3.30
N ARG A 225 1.05 19.83 -2.80
CA ARG A 225 1.27 18.60 -3.58
C ARG A 225 0.74 17.40 -2.78
N THR A 226 0.00 16.50 -3.42
CA THR A 226 -0.38 15.21 -2.80
C THR A 226 -0.61 14.14 -3.86
N ALA A 227 -0.41 12.88 -3.48
CA ALA A 227 -0.85 11.73 -4.24
C ALA A 227 -2.29 11.38 -3.81
N PHE A 228 -3.24 11.46 -4.72
CA PHE A 228 -4.63 11.09 -4.49
C PHE A 228 -4.86 9.68 -5.06
N VAL A 229 -5.19 8.71 -4.20
CA VAL A 229 -5.44 7.33 -4.64
C VAL A 229 -6.86 7.22 -5.17
N THR A 230 -6.96 6.94 -6.46
CA THR A 230 -8.23 6.69 -7.12
C THR A 230 -8.75 5.27 -6.86
N GLN A 231 -10.06 5.14 -6.76
CA GLN A 231 -10.78 3.90 -6.46
C GLN A 231 -11.80 3.59 -7.57
N THR A 232 -11.69 2.38 -8.13
CA THR A 232 -12.63 1.82 -9.12
C THR A 232 -13.85 1.18 -8.44
N ALA A 233 -14.78 0.64 -9.22
CA ALA A 233 -15.85 -0.22 -8.72
C ALA A 233 -15.38 -1.51 -8.01
N ILE A 234 -14.13 -1.96 -8.22
CA ILE A 234 -13.55 -3.08 -7.47
C ILE A 234 -13.04 -2.62 -6.11
N ASP A 235 -12.32 -1.50 -6.04
CA ASP A 235 -11.78 -0.95 -4.80
C ASP A 235 -12.89 -0.38 -3.89
N GLN A 236 -13.88 0.25 -4.52
CA GLN A 236 -14.99 0.93 -3.84
C GLN A 236 -16.31 0.71 -4.61
N PRO A 237 -16.97 -0.45 -4.42
CA PRO A 237 -18.20 -0.81 -5.14
C PRO A 237 -19.38 0.11 -4.81
N TYR A 238 -19.33 0.89 -3.73
CA TYR A 238 -20.38 1.83 -3.39
C TYR A 238 -20.29 3.17 -4.14
N LEU A 239 -19.13 3.49 -4.72
CA LEU A 239 -19.00 4.55 -5.73
C LEU A 239 -19.27 4.02 -7.15
N GLY A 240 -18.80 2.80 -7.47
CA GLY A 240 -19.09 2.15 -8.76
C GLY A 240 -18.34 2.72 -9.99
N CYS A 241 -17.23 3.43 -9.79
CA CYS A 241 -16.47 4.10 -10.83
C CYS A 241 -15.89 3.14 -11.89
N GLY A 242 -16.06 3.47 -13.18
CA GLY A 242 -15.65 2.64 -14.31
C GLY A 242 -16.67 1.56 -14.71
N ALA A 243 -17.61 1.19 -13.83
CA ALA A 243 -18.55 0.10 -14.10
C ALA A 243 -19.79 0.59 -14.87
N PRO A 244 -20.05 0.12 -16.11
CA PRO A 244 -21.14 0.63 -16.96
C PRO A 244 -22.56 0.50 -16.38
N GLU A 245 -22.80 -0.52 -15.54
CA GLU A 245 -24.09 -0.77 -14.90
C GLU A 245 -24.27 -0.02 -13.55
N ALA A 246 -23.25 0.71 -13.10
CA ALA A 246 -23.24 1.44 -11.83
C ALA A 246 -23.12 2.96 -12.06
N ALA A 247 -21.92 3.54 -11.93
CA ALA A 247 -21.70 4.97 -12.16
C ALA A 247 -21.39 5.31 -13.64
N GLY A 248 -21.12 4.29 -14.46
CA GLY A 248 -20.50 4.46 -15.76
C GLY A 248 -18.99 4.69 -15.67
N GLU A 249 -18.40 5.11 -16.78
CA GLU A 249 -16.96 5.39 -16.90
C GLU A 249 -16.51 6.54 -15.98
N ARG A 250 -17.38 7.52 -15.69
CA ARG A 250 -17.02 8.76 -15.00
C ARG A 250 -17.41 8.81 -13.52
N CYS A 251 -16.40 9.08 -12.69
CA CYS A 251 -16.55 9.62 -11.34
C CYS A 251 -15.91 11.02 -11.25
N TRP A 252 -15.83 11.59 -10.05
CA TRP A 252 -15.32 12.94 -9.83
C TRP A 252 -14.35 12.97 -8.66
N LEU A 253 -13.24 13.68 -8.84
CA LEU A 253 -12.44 14.20 -7.73
C LEU A 253 -13.03 15.54 -7.34
N VAL A 254 -13.54 15.64 -6.12
CA VAL A 254 -14.03 16.89 -5.54
C VAL A 254 -13.00 17.41 -4.55
N ILE A 255 -12.67 18.70 -4.69
CA ILE A 255 -11.64 19.39 -3.91
C ILE A 255 -12.29 20.61 -3.27
N VAL A 256 -12.40 20.61 -1.94
CA VAL A 256 -12.96 21.73 -1.17
C VAL A 256 -11.83 22.52 -0.52
N PRO A 257 -11.56 23.77 -0.97
CA PRO A 257 -10.54 24.61 -0.36
C PRO A 257 -11.05 25.21 0.95
N ARG A 258 -10.17 25.39 1.93
CA ARG A 258 -10.48 25.92 3.28
C ARG A 258 -9.58 27.11 3.56
N GLY A 259 -10.18 28.29 3.69
CA GLY A 259 -9.49 29.57 3.65
C GLY A 259 -9.08 30.09 5.03
N THR A 260 -9.25 31.40 5.21
CA THR A 260 -9.11 32.12 6.48
C THR A 260 -10.42 32.72 6.98
N HIS A 261 -11.48 32.74 6.16
CA HIS A 261 -12.81 33.24 6.54
C HIS A 261 -13.79 32.10 6.92
N SER A 262 -14.85 32.45 7.66
CA SER A 262 -15.85 31.53 8.17
C SER A 262 -17.00 31.31 7.18
N GLY A 263 -17.20 30.04 6.80
CA GLY A 263 -18.22 29.59 5.84
C GLY A 263 -19.55 29.14 6.46
N THR A 264 -19.96 29.70 7.61
CA THR A 264 -21.37 29.61 8.04
C THR A 264 -22.23 30.44 7.09
N ARG A 265 -23.28 29.87 6.48
CA ARG A 265 -24.15 30.63 5.57
C ARG A 265 -24.83 31.82 6.27
N GLN A 266 -24.96 32.93 5.57
CA GLN A 266 -25.64 34.13 6.09
C GLN A 266 -27.08 33.81 6.51
N GLY A 267 -27.43 34.11 7.77
CA GLY A 267 -28.78 33.88 8.30
C GLY A 267 -29.11 32.43 8.66
N ALA A 268 -28.13 31.51 8.65
CA ALA A 268 -28.35 30.13 9.08
C ALA A 268 -28.83 30.06 10.54
N THR A 269 -29.85 29.22 10.81
CA THR A 269 -30.37 28.97 12.17
C THR A 269 -29.42 28.15 13.04
N THR A 270 -28.36 27.61 12.45
CA THR A 270 -27.33 26.79 13.10
C THR A 270 -26.00 27.17 12.48
N VAL A 271 -25.01 27.47 13.33
CA VAL A 271 -23.63 27.76 12.90
C VAL A 271 -22.93 26.48 12.43
N CYS A 272 -22.02 26.59 11.46
CA CYS A 272 -21.25 25.45 10.94
C CYS A 272 -20.33 24.77 11.96
N SER A 273 -20.16 25.40 13.13
CA SER A 273 -19.59 24.76 14.30
C SER A 273 -20.25 25.29 15.56
N GLY A 274 -20.73 24.38 16.40
CA GLY A 274 -21.21 24.71 17.74
C GLY A 274 -20.10 25.15 18.72
N SER A 275 -18.83 25.11 18.31
CA SER A 275 -17.71 25.56 19.14
C SER A 275 -17.58 27.08 19.12
N THR A 276 -17.90 27.70 20.26
CA THR A 276 -17.65 29.12 20.53
C THR A 276 -16.18 29.44 20.83
N ARG A 277 -15.27 28.43 20.80
CA ARG A 277 -13.86 28.58 21.20
C ARG A 277 -13.04 29.45 20.24
N TYR A 278 -13.38 29.46 18.95
CA TYR A 278 -12.56 30.07 17.89
C TYR A 278 -13.05 31.44 17.41
N GLY A 279 -13.95 32.11 18.14
CA GLY A 279 -14.37 33.48 17.84
C GLY A 279 -15.66 33.62 17.05
N ASN A 280 -15.72 34.63 16.18
CA ASN A 280 -16.94 35.00 15.45
C ASN A 280 -17.09 34.07 14.23
N ASN A 281 -18.14 33.25 14.21
CA ASN A 281 -18.38 32.22 13.19
C ASN A 281 -19.51 32.63 12.20
N ASN A 282 -19.74 33.93 11.94
CA ASN A 282 -20.71 34.33 10.92
C ASN A 282 -20.09 34.20 9.51
N TYR A 283 -20.91 34.47 8.50
CA TYR A 283 -20.48 34.46 7.10
C TYR A 283 -19.42 35.54 6.85
N GLY A 284 -18.25 35.16 6.36
CA GLY A 284 -17.17 36.09 6.00
C GLY A 284 -16.43 36.75 7.18
N ASP A 285 -16.66 36.31 8.43
CA ASP A 285 -15.75 36.66 9.53
C ASP A 285 -14.38 36.01 9.30
N VAL A 286 -13.28 36.73 9.56
CA VAL A 286 -11.93 36.15 9.54
C VAL A 286 -11.74 35.24 10.76
N ASN A 287 -11.69 33.92 10.54
CA ASN A 287 -11.24 32.95 11.52
C ASN A 287 -9.81 32.51 11.22
N GLN A 288 -8.85 33.35 11.65
CA GLN A 288 -7.41 33.13 11.46
C GLN A 288 -6.83 31.92 12.23
N TYR A 289 -7.65 31.24 13.05
CA TYR A 289 -7.20 30.16 13.93
C TYR A 289 -7.71 28.78 13.50
N ALA A 290 -8.99 28.65 13.15
CA ALA A 290 -9.58 27.36 12.80
C ALA A 290 -10.66 27.46 11.71
N GLN A 291 -10.46 26.74 10.62
CA GLN A 291 -11.53 26.41 9.67
C GLN A 291 -12.40 25.29 10.25
N VAL A 292 -13.69 25.59 10.46
CA VAL A 292 -14.64 24.70 11.15
C VAL A 292 -15.92 24.46 10.35
N GLY A 293 -16.50 23.26 10.47
CA GLY A 293 -17.64 22.77 9.69
C GLY A 293 -17.23 21.84 8.55
N SER A 294 -18.09 20.90 8.19
CA SER A 294 -17.82 19.86 7.18
C SER A 294 -17.81 20.43 5.77
N PRO A 295 -16.92 19.96 4.87
CA PRO A 295 -16.89 20.41 3.47
C PRO A 295 -18.17 20.09 2.70
N ILE A 296 -18.99 19.13 3.15
CA ILE A 296 -20.23 18.71 2.46
C ILE A 296 -21.52 19.10 3.20
N ASP A 297 -21.45 19.82 4.31
CA ASP A 297 -22.64 20.23 5.07
C ASP A 297 -23.44 21.31 4.30
N PRO A 298 -24.74 21.08 3.98
CA PRO A 298 -25.55 22.05 3.23
C PRO A 298 -25.77 23.37 3.99
N ASN A 299 -25.60 23.40 5.32
CA ASN A 299 -25.67 24.63 6.13
C ASN A 299 -24.41 25.51 5.97
N CYS A 300 -23.36 24.99 5.33
CA CYS A 300 -22.09 25.67 5.12
C CYS A 300 -21.89 26.09 3.66
N SER A 301 -21.24 27.24 3.46
CA SER A 301 -20.84 27.71 2.11
C SER A 301 -19.61 26.98 1.58
N MET A 302 -18.86 26.25 2.43
CA MET A 302 -17.67 25.48 2.03
C MET A 302 -17.92 24.55 0.82
N TRP A 303 -19.12 23.99 0.71
CA TRP A 303 -19.50 23.16 -0.44
C TRP A 303 -19.67 23.95 -1.75
N ASP A 304 -19.93 25.25 -1.66
CA ASP A 304 -20.07 26.13 -2.82
C ASP A 304 -18.71 26.55 -3.40
N ASP A 305 -17.62 26.44 -2.62
CA ASP A 305 -16.24 26.73 -3.05
C ASP A 305 -15.57 25.57 -3.83
N ARG A 306 -16.29 24.45 -4.02
CA ARG A 306 -15.71 23.19 -4.50
C ARG A 306 -15.19 23.29 -5.95
N ILE A 307 -14.00 22.74 -6.18
CA ILE A 307 -13.48 22.41 -7.50
C ILE A 307 -13.87 20.95 -7.81
N VAL A 308 -14.30 20.69 -9.04
CA VAL A 308 -14.80 19.39 -9.49
C VAL A 308 -14.05 18.94 -10.74
N VAL A 309 -13.22 17.91 -10.64
CA VAL A 309 -12.44 17.37 -11.75
C VAL A 309 -13.07 16.04 -12.21
N PRO A 310 -13.37 15.86 -13.51
CA PRO A 310 -13.81 14.57 -14.03
C PRO A 310 -12.67 13.53 -13.92
N LEU A 311 -13.03 12.30 -13.56
CA LEU A 311 -12.16 11.14 -13.57
C LEU A 311 -12.81 10.06 -14.44
N ASP A 312 -12.23 9.79 -15.61
CA ASP A 312 -12.67 8.76 -16.55
C ASP A 312 -11.88 7.47 -16.32
N PHE A 313 -12.56 6.45 -15.82
CA PHE A 313 -12.01 5.15 -15.45
C PHE A 313 -12.19 4.13 -16.58
N ASP A 314 -11.19 3.27 -16.75
CA ASP A 314 -11.36 2.05 -17.54
C ASP A 314 -12.34 1.11 -16.84
N ASN A 315 -13.09 0.33 -17.62
CA ASN A 315 -14.04 -0.64 -17.06
C ASN A 315 -13.28 -1.78 -16.35
N PRO A 316 -13.34 -1.89 -15.00
CA PRO A 316 -12.57 -2.88 -14.26
C PRO A 316 -13.10 -4.31 -14.45
N TYR A 317 -14.25 -4.47 -15.12
CA TYR A 317 -14.86 -5.74 -15.48
C TYR A 317 -14.76 -6.04 -16.99
N ARG A 318 -13.86 -5.36 -17.72
CA ARG A 318 -13.65 -5.58 -19.17
C ARG A 318 -13.05 -6.97 -19.42
N THR A 319 -13.90 -7.93 -19.76
CA THR A 319 -13.52 -9.29 -20.14
C THR A 319 -13.33 -9.43 -21.65
N CYS A 320 -12.61 -10.48 -22.05
CA CYS A 320 -12.47 -10.89 -23.45
C CYS A 320 -13.78 -11.45 -24.01
N ALA A 321 -13.87 -11.59 -25.33
CA ALA A 321 -15.11 -12.00 -26.00
C ALA A 321 -15.62 -13.38 -25.50
N ALA A 322 -16.94 -13.52 -25.39
CA ALA A 322 -17.56 -14.76 -24.93
C ALA A 322 -17.30 -15.91 -25.93
N GLY A 323 -16.43 -16.84 -25.56
CA GLY A 323 -15.97 -17.95 -26.40
C GLY A 323 -14.47 -17.94 -26.73
N THR A 324 -13.76 -16.86 -26.40
CA THR A 324 -12.27 -16.82 -26.40
C THR A 324 -11.71 -17.92 -25.49
N ALA A 325 -10.59 -18.55 -25.88
CA ALA A 325 -9.95 -19.59 -25.07
C ALA A 325 -9.32 -18.98 -23.80
N GLU A 326 -9.63 -19.52 -22.62
CA GLU A 326 -9.01 -19.07 -21.36
C GLU A 326 -7.77 -19.91 -21.03
N ARG A 327 -6.64 -19.25 -20.78
CA ARG A 327 -5.37 -19.86 -20.36
C ARG A 327 -4.99 -19.34 -18.99
N ARG A 328 -5.12 -20.21 -17.98
CA ARG A 328 -4.69 -19.91 -16.61
C ARG A 328 -3.16 -19.83 -16.54
N LEU A 329 -2.68 -18.74 -15.95
CA LEU A 329 -1.31 -18.56 -15.48
C LEU A 329 -1.34 -18.48 -13.94
N VAL A 330 -0.29 -18.96 -13.28
CA VAL A 330 -0.18 -18.91 -11.81
C VAL A 330 1.22 -18.48 -11.41
N GLY A 331 1.34 -17.60 -10.42
CA GLY A 331 2.63 -17.34 -9.76
C GLY A 331 2.85 -15.87 -9.41
N SER A 332 4.04 -15.36 -9.71
CA SER A 332 4.52 -14.08 -9.17
C SER A 332 3.69 -12.85 -9.59
N GLU A 333 3.48 -11.93 -8.66
CA GLU A 333 2.77 -10.66 -8.93
C GLU A 333 3.59 -9.68 -9.78
N PHE A 334 4.91 -9.86 -9.94
CA PHE A 334 5.76 -8.97 -10.73
C PHE A 334 5.38 -8.86 -12.22
N ILE A 335 4.53 -9.75 -12.75
CA ILE A 335 4.02 -9.66 -14.15
C ILE A 335 2.61 -9.03 -14.24
N ALA A 336 1.94 -8.75 -13.11
CA ALA A 336 0.51 -8.52 -13.09
C ALA A 336 0.07 -7.25 -13.82
N ASP A 337 0.80 -6.14 -13.68
CA ASP A 337 0.49 -4.89 -14.39
C ASP A 337 0.82 -5.01 -15.91
N ALA A 338 1.88 -5.73 -16.29
CA ALA A 338 2.20 -6.02 -17.70
C ALA A 338 1.13 -6.88 -18.39
N ILE A 339 0.69 -7.99 -17.77
CA ILE A 339 -0.41 -8.81 -18.33
C ILE A 339 -1.70 -7.99 -18.43
N ALA A 340 -2.00 -7.12 -17.45
CA ALA A 340 -3.19 -6.26 -17.50
C ALA A 340 -3.17 -5.29 -18.71
N SER A 341 -2.00 -4.73 -19.05
CA SER A 341 -1.80 -3.95 -20.29
C SER A 341 -2.05 -4.82 -21.54
N TRP A 342 -1.38 -5.97 -21.62
CA TRP A 342 -1.39 -6.83 -22.81
C TRP A 342 -2.73 -7.50 -23.09
N GLN A 343 -3.53 -7.78 -22.06
CA GLN A 343 -4.77 -8.57 -22.14
C GLN A 343 -5.74 -8.06 -23.21
N SER A 344 -5.81 -6.74 -23.39
CA SER A 344 -6.63 -6.09 -24.42
C SER A 344 -6.29 -6.58 -25.83
N THR A 345 -5.00 -6.68 -26.14
CA THR A 345 -4.48 -7.02 -27.47
C THR A 345 -4.33 -8.55 -27.65
N LEU A 346 -3.99 -9.28 -26.59
CA LEU A 346 -3.93 -10.75 -26.60
C LEU A 346 -5.30 -11.41 -26.88
N CYS A 347 -6.39 -10.72 -26.53
CA CYS A 347 -7.76 -11.15 -26.79
C CYS A 347 -8.38 -10.62 -28.09
N ASP A 348 -7.72 -9.70 -28.81
CA ASP A 348 -8.28 -9.07 -30.02
C ASP A 348 -8.09 -9.95 -31.26
N GLY A 349 -8.99 -10.92 -31.46
CA GLY A 349 -9.00 -11.77 -32.65
C GLY A 349 -10.01 -12.92 -32.61
N ALA A 350 -10.12 -13.65 -33.72
CA ALA A 350 -10.84 -14.93 -33.76
C ALA A 350 -10.05 -16.06 -33.09
N ASP A 351 -8.72 -15.97 -33.15
CA ASP A 351 -7.75 -16.93 -32.63
C ASP A 351 -7.00 -16.40 -31.38
N GLY A 352 -7.57 -15.38 -30.71
CA GLY A 352 -7.00 -14.78 -29.49
C GLY A 352 -7.27 -15.62 -28.24
N ALA A 353 -6.53 -15.37 -27.16
CA ALA A 353 -6.62 -16.10 -25.89
C ALA A 353 -6.60 -15.16 -24.68
N ALA A 354 -7.43 -15.46 -23.68
CA ALA A 354 -7.56 -14.73 -22.43
C ALA A 354 -6.63 -15.31 -21.37
N PHE A 355 -5.60 -14.56 -20.98
CA PHE A 355 -4.63 -15.00 -19.98
C PHE A 355 -5.12 -14.62 -18.58
N SER A 356 -5.35 -15.65 -17.76
CA SER A 356 -6.01 -15.54 -16.46
C SER A 356 -4.99 -15.75 -15.36
N LEU A 357 -4.32 -14.67 -14.94
CA LEU A 357 -3.27 -14.71 -13.92
C LEU A 357 -3.86 -14.82 -12.51
N ILE A 358 -3.46 -15.84 -11.78
CA ILE A 358 -3.70 -15.96 -10.34
C ILE A 358 -2.37 -15.78 -9.60
N THR A 359 -2.24 -14.67 -8.89
CA THR A 359 -1.05 -14.37 -8.09
C THR A 359 -1.00 -15.28 -6.86
N ASN A 360 0.08 -16.03 -6.71
CA ASN A 360 0.32 -16.99 -5.62
C ASN A 360 1.78 -16.91 -5.17
N SER A 361 2.08 -17.46 -3.99
CA SER A 361 3.47 -17.66 -3.56
C SER A 361 4.27 -18.47 -4.59
N GLY A 362 5.55 -18.12 -4.74
CA GLY A 362 6.42 -18.76 -5.73
C GLY A 362 6.59 -20.26 -5.49
N ASP A 363 6.63 -20.67 -4.22
CA ASP A 363 6.73 -22.08 -3.82
C ASP A 363 5.49 -22.89 -4.27
N LEU A 364 4.30 -22.34 -4.05
CA LEU A 364 3.01 -22.92 -4.43
C LEU A 364 2.85 -22.96 -5.95
N ALA A 365 3.35 -21.95 -6.67
CA ALA A 365 3.36 -21.95 -8.14
C ALA A 365 4.23 -23.08 -8.69
N ARG A 366 5.47 -23.23 -8.21
CA ARG A 366 6.37 -24.33 -8.59
C ARG A 366 5.78 -25.70 -8.23
N SER A 367 5.19 -25.81 -7.04
CA SER A 367 4.49 -27.01 -6.58
C SER A 367 3.29 -27.36 -7.46
N GLN A 368 2.51 -26.38 -7.92
CA GLN A 368 1.40 -26.58 -8.89
C GLN A 368 1.91 -27.01 -10.28
N LEU A 369 3.08 -26.55 -10.74
CA LEU A 369 3.69 -27.03 -11.99
C LEU A 369 4.08 -28.51 -11.86
N LEU A 370 4.88 -28.87 -10.84
CA LEU A 370 5.36 -30.24 -10.61
C LEU A 370 4.22 -31.24 -10.35
N GLN A 371 3.14 -30.79 -9.68
CA GLN A 371 1.93 -31.59 -9.48
C GLN A 371 0.97 -31.60 -10.69
N ARG A 372 1.35 -30.97 -11.82
CA ARG A 372 0.58 -30.91 -13.08
C ARG A 372 -0.81 -30.26 -12.92
N GLN A 373 -0.91 -29.30 -12.01
CA GLN A 373 -2.11 -28.50 -11.74
C GLN A 373 -2.15 -27.19 -12.54
N ALA A 374 -1.01 -26.78 -13.12
CA ALA A 374 -0.89 -25.67 -14.08
C ALA A 374 -0.09 -26.14 -15.31
N GLY A 375 -0.43 -25.64 -16.50
CA GLY A 375 0.32 -25.93 -17.73
C GLY A 375 1.62 -25.12 -17.85
N GLY A 376 1.62 -23.92 -17.28
CA GLY A 376 2.78 -23.05 -17.12
C GLY A 376 2.58 -22.12 -15.93
N VAL A 377 3.68 -21.67 -15.33
CA VAL A 377 3.68 -20.80 -14.14
C VAL A 377 4.67 -19.64 -14.29
N VAL A 378 4.49 -18.58 -13.52
CA VAL A 378 5.32 -17.37 -13.58
C VAL A 378 6.17 -17.25 -12.32
N VAL A 379 7.49 -17.19 -12.50
CA VAL A 379 8.49 -17.22 -11.41
C VAL A 379 9.65 -16.26 -11.69
N VAL A 380 10.43 -15.92 -10.66
CA VAL A 380 11.66 -15.11 -10.78
C VAL A 380 12.89 -15.95 -10.43
N ASP A 381 12.80 -16.80 -9.40
CA ASP A 381 13.80 -17.85 -9.16
C ASP A 381 13.53 -19.10 -10.03
N PRO A 382 14.55 -19.90 -10.39
CA PRO A 382 14.33 -21.22 -11.00
C PRO A 382 13.58 -22.19 -10.08
N LEU A 383 13.23 -23.37 -10.58
CA LEU A 383 12.86 -24.52 -9.74
C LEU A 383 14.14 -25.23 -9.26
N THR A 384 14.30 -25.31 -7.95
CA THR A 384 15.38 -25.97 -7.21
C THR A 384 14.81 -26.64 -5.96
N PRO A 385 15.51 -27.59 -5.31
CA PRO A 385 15.02 -28.20 -4.06
C PRO A 385 14.65 -27.20 -2.96
N GLU A 386 15.29 -26.02 -2.97
CA GLU A 386 15.10 -24.92 -2.00
C GLU A 386 13.89 -24.02 -2.30
N THR A 387 13.38 -24.05 -3.54
CA THR A 387 12.34 -23.11 -4.02
C THR A 387 11.00 -23.77 -4.29
N ILE A 388 10.95 -25.10 -4.44
CA ILE A 388 9.71 -25.88 -4.66
C ILE A 388 8.84 -26.05 -3.40
N GLY A 389 9.25 -25.49 -2.27
CA GLY A 389 8.53 -25.50 -1.00
C GLY A 389 8.34 -26.91 -0.45
N THR A 390 7.09 -27.33 -0.31
CA THR A 390 6.70 -28.65 0.22
C THR A 390 6.48 -29.72 -0.87
N ALA A 391 6.81 -29.43 -2.14
CA ALA A 391 6.74 -30.42 -3.21
C ALA A 391 7.80 -31.53 -3.05
N ASP A 392 7.49 -32.72 -3.55
CA ASP A 392 8.44 -33.84 -3.58
C ASP A 392 9.57 -33.54 -4.58
N SER A 393 10.82 -33.53 -4.09
CA SER A 393 12.01 -33.22 -4.91
C SER A 393 12.32 -34.28 -5.96
N THR A 394 11.71 -35.48 -5.89
CA THR A 394 11.78 -36.46 -6.99
C THR A 394 11.00 -36.00 -8.22
N LEU A 395 9.90 -35.25 -8.06
CA LEU A 395 9.16 -34.68 -9.20
C LEU A 395 10.00 -33.65 -9.96
N LEU A 396 10.86 -32.91 -9.26
CA LEU A 396 11.81 -31.98 -9.89
C LEU A 396 12.92 -32.70 -10.67
N ALA A 397 13.28 -33.92 -10.28
CA ALA A 397 14.28 -34.72 -11.00
C ALA A 397 13.72 -35.40 -12.28
N ASP A 398 12.41 -35.66 -12.33
CA ASP A 398 11.69 -36.23 -13.48
C ASP A 398 11.12 -35.17 -14.45
N ALA A 399 11.14 -33.89 -14.07
CA ALA A 399 10.63 -32.78 -14.89
C ALA A 399 11.72 -32.17 -15.79
N ASP A 400 11.33 -31.73 -16.99
CA ASP A 400 12.23 -31.03 -17.92
C ASP A 400 11.69 -29.61 -18.11
N ILE A 401 12.21 -28.67 -17.32
CA ILE A 401 11.66 -27.31 -17.26
C ILE A 401 12.28 -26.43 -18.36
N ARG A 402 11.43 -25.67 -19.06
CA ARG A 402 11.83 -24.55 -19.93
C ARG A 402 11.45 -23.23 -19.28
N TYR A 403 12.34 -22.24 -19.39
CA TYR A 403 12.17 -20.90 -18.82
C TYR A 403 12.26 -19.85 -19.93
N ALA A 404 11.13 -19.22 -20.26
CA ALA A 404 11.06 -18.11 -21.19
C ALA A 404 11.09 -16.77 -20.41
N PRO A 405 12.07 -15.87 -20.62
CA PRO A 405 11.99 -14.51 -20.11
C PRO A 405 10.74 -13.81 -20.68
N ILE A 406 9.96 -13.15 -19.82
CA ILE A 406 8.74 -12.43 -20.22
C ILE A 406 8.70 -10.96 -19.77
N ALA A 407 9.43 -10.57 -18.72
CA ALA A 407 9.63 -9.15 -18.38
C ALA A 407 10.90 -8.94 -17.53
N ASN A 408 11.42 -7.71 -17.52
CA ASN A 408 12.36 -7.25 -16.49
C ASN A 408 11.71 -6.16 -15.62
N THR A 409 11.98 -6.17 -14.32
CA THR A 409 11.48 -5.17 -13.34
C THR A 409 12.41 -5.16 -12.11
N ALA A 410 11.96 -4.66 -10.96
CA ALA A 410 12.72 -4.70 -9.71
C ALA A 410 11.83 -4.79 -8.46
N VAL A 411 12.39 -5.32 -7.36
CA VAL A 411 11.89 -5.02 -6.01
C VAL A 411 12.46 -3.66 -5.62
N THR A 412 11.62 -2.73 -5.19
CA THR A 412 12.04 -1.39 -4.74
C THR A 412 11.61 -1.18 -3.30
N ILE A 413 12.34 -0.34 -2.56
CA ILE A 413 11.85 0.19 -1.28
C ILE A 413 11.13 1.50 -1.55
N GLY A 414 9.82 1.40 -1.80
CA GLY A 414 8.94 2.55 -1.95
C GLY A 414 8.73 3.25 -0.60
N TYR A 415 8.61 4.57 -0.61
CA TYR A 415 8.42 5.36 0.60
C TYR A 415 7.56 6.61 0.39
N LEU A 416 6.97 7.06 1.49
CA LEU A 416 6.43 8.41 1.68
C LEU A 416 7.11 9.01 2.90
N ALA A 417 7.87 10.08 2.70
CA ALA A 417 8.58 10.81 3.75
C ALA A 417 8.38 12.31 3.56
N GLU A 418 7.92 13.00 4.60
CA GLU A 418 7.63 14.44 4.59
C GLU A 418 7.89 15.08 5.95
N THR A 419 8.33 16.34 5.94
CA THR A 419 8.50 17.19 7.12
C THR A 419 7.18 17.62 7.76
N ALA A 420 7.28 18.21 8.95
CA ALA A 420 6.20 18.89 9.66
C ALA A 420 5.45 19.99 8.86
N ASP A 421 6.08 20.57 7.83
CA ASP A 421 5.49 21.60 6.96
C ASP A 421 4.97 21.03 5.62
N GLY A 422 5.03 19.71 5.41
CA GLY A 422 4.57 19.03 4.20
C GLY A 422 5.60 18.95 3.07
N THR A 423 6.83 19.43 3.28
CA THR A 423 7.93 19.27 2.32
C THR A 423 8.33 17.79 2.21
N GLN A 424 8.13 17.20 1.03
CA GLN A 424 8.53 15.81 0.77
C GLN A 424 10.05 15.67 0.66
N PHE A 425 10.60 14.57 1.17
CA PHE A 425 12.03 14.24 1.02
C PHE A 425 12.27 13.50 -0.30
N PRO A 426 13.00 14.09 -1.27
CA PRO A 426 13.14 13.56 -2.63
C PRO A 426 14.13 12.40 -2.74
N THR A 427 14.86 12.08 -1.66
CA THR A 427 15.83 10.98 -1.63
C THR A 427 15.90 10.40 -0.22
N LEU A 428 15.89 9.07 -0.12
CA LEU A 428 16.32 8.30 1.06
C LEU A 428 17.40 7.32 0.63
N ARG A 429 18.33 7.01 1.53
CA ARG A 429 19.42 6.05 1.34
C ARG A 429 19.33 4.93 2.35
N LEU A 430 19.47 3.69 1.91
CA LEU A 430 19.39 2.51 2.77
C LEU A 430 20.58 1.57 2.54
N THR A 431 21.24 1.17 3.63
CA THR A 431 22.19 0.05 3.62
C THR A 431 21.45 -1.29 3.81
N PRO A 432 22.04 -2.41 3.37
CA PRO A 432 21.61 -3.75 3.74
C PRO A 432 21.39 -3.94 5.25
N ARG A 433 22.30 -3.44 6.10
CA ARG A 433 22.16 -3.48 7.57
C ARG A 433 20.96 -2.67 8.07
N LEU A 434 20.70 -1.50 7.50
CA LEU A 434 19.56 -0.66 7.89
C LEU A 434 18.22 -1.29 7.51
N ILE A 435 18.17 -2.03 6.40
CA ILE A 435 17.03 -2.87 6.04
C ILE A 435 16.92 -4.09 6.97
N ALA A 436 18.03 -4.76 7.32
CA ALA A 436 18.04 -5.86 8.28
C ALA A 436 17.44 -5.43 9.63
N LYS A 437 17.86 -4.29 10.20
CA LYS A 437 17.30 -3.69 11.43
C LYS A 437 15.77 -3.57 11.41
N MET A 438 15.19 -3.15 10.27
CA MET A 438 13.75 -3.02 10.09
C MET A 438 13.05 -4.38 9.90
N LEU A 439 13.66 -5.30 9.15
CA LEU A 439 13.17 -6.68 8.97
C LEU A 439 13.13 -7.47 10.28
N THR A 440 14.10 -7.28 11.18
CA THR A 440 14.21 -8.00 12.45
C THR A 440 13.51 -7.31 13.63
N GLN A 441 12.49 -6.47 13.39
CA GLN A 441 11.76 -5.70 14.43
C GLN A 441 12.70 -5.04 15.46
N SER A 442 13.86 -4.51 15.05
CA SER A 442 14.93 -4.10 15.98
C SER A 442 14.83 -2.63 16.43
N PHE A 443 13.60 -2.10 16.44
CA PHE A 443 13.24 -0.79 16.97
C PHE A 443 12.06 -0.94 17.93
N ARG A 444 12.02 -0.18 19.04
CA ARG A 444 11.01 -0.39 20.09
C ARG A 444 9.57 0.00 19.69
N ASN A 445 9.39 0.72 18.58
CA ASN A 445 8.07 0.93 17.98
C ASN A 445 7.61 -0.26 17.14
N ALA A 446 8.50 -1.15 16.71
CA ALA A 446 8.20 -2.33 15.87
C ALA A 446 7.80 -3.58 16.68
N VAL A 447 7.80 -3.50 18.01
CA VAL A 447 7.33 -4.55 18.93
C VAL A 447 6.02 -4.11 19.60
N PRO A 448 5.10 -5.04 19.96
CA PRO A 448 3.76 -4.71 20.42
C PRO A 448 3.70 -3.73 21.60
N LYS A 449 2.80 -2.76 21.50
CA LYS A 449 2.48 -1.79 22.56
C LYS A 449 1.12 -1.16 22.31
N GLY A 450 0.53 -0.56 23.34
CA GLY A 450 -0.64 0.30 23.21
C GLY A 450 -0.30 1.68 22.61
N GLU A 451 -1.30 2.38 22.07
CA GLU A 451 -1.16 3.76 21.59
C GLU A 451 -0.46 4.64 22.63
N GLY A 452 0.49 5.47 22.17
CA GLY A 452 1.25 6.38 23.06
C GLY A 452 2.17 5.68 24.08
N GLY A 453 2.32 4.35 24.00
CA GLY A 453 2.99 3.54 25.02
C GLY A 453 2.12 3.22 26.24
N SER A 454 0.80 3.44 26.18
CA SER A 454 -0.13 3.22 27.32
C SER A 454 -0.10 1.79 27.86
N TYR A 455 0.25 0.83 27.00
CA TYR A 455 0.51 -0.56 27.36
C TYR A 455 1.92 -0.92 26.87
N PRO A 456 2.93 -1.05 27.75
CA PRO A 456 4.25 -1.52 27.35
C PRO A 456 4.19 -3.03 27.01
N PRO A 457 5.10 -3.53 26.14
CA PRO A 457 5.23 -4.96 25.91
C PRO A 457 5.68 -5.72 27.16
N VAL A 458 5.20 -6.95 27.26
CA VAL A 458 5.77 -8.03 28.06
C VAL A 458 6.56 -8.93 27.11
N GLY A 459 7.89 -8.89 27.21
CA GLY A 459 8.82 -9.66 26.38
C GLY A 459 10.25 -9.13 26.52
N ASP A 460 11.25 -9.95 26.20
CA ASP A 460 12.66 -9.65 26.51
C ASP A 460 13.28 -8.62 25.55
N SER A 461 12.76 -8.49 24.33
CA SER A 461 13.38 -7.69 23.28
C SER A 461 13.49 -6.21 23.63
N ARG A 462 12.41 -5.55 24.08
CA ARG A 462 12.37 -4.09 24.32
C ARG A 462 13.45 -3.61 25.31
N ALA A 463 13.93 -4.46 26.22
CA ALA A 463 15.01 -4.12 27.14
C ALA A 463 16.38 -3.97 26.46
N THR A 464 16.59 -4.65 25.34
CA THR A 464 17.84 -4.63 24.54
C THR A 464 17.80 -3.59 23.43
N LEU A 465 16.63 -3.37 22.81
CA LEU A 465 16.46 -2.39 21.74
C LEU A 465 16.74 -0.98 22.26
N ARG A 466 17.54 -0.21 21.51
CA ARG A 466 18.01 1.12 21.93
C ARG A 466 17.06 2.25 21.56
N HIS A 467 16.74 2.34 20.28
CA HIS A 467 15.95 3.40 19.66
C HIS A 467 14.47 3.03 19.58
N GLU A 468 13.58 4.02 19.61
CA GLU A 468 12.15 3.79 19.39
C GLU A 468 11.85 3.57 17.90
N THR A 469 12.53 4.27 16.98
CA THR A 469 12.31 4.11 15.52
C THR A 469 13.54 4.45 14.69
N VAL A 470 13.55 4.03 13.41
CA VAL A 470 14.69 4.15 12.48
C VAL A 470 15.20 5.58 12.30
N VAL A 471 14.36 6.61 12.50
CA VAL A 471 14.77 8.02 12.36
C VAL A 471 15.70 8.51 13.48
N GLU A 472 15.85 7.74 14.57
CA GLU A 472 16.81 7.98 15.65
C GLU A 472 18.13 7.22 15.46
N ASP A 473 18.18 6.29 14.50
CA ASP A 473 19.35 5.45 14.23
C ASP A 473 20.51 6.30 13.68
N GLU A 474 21.69 6.14 14.24
CA GLU A 474 22.85 6.92 13.82
C GLU A 474 23.37 6.54 12.43
N GLU A 475 23.08 5.34 11.93
CA GLU A 475 23.31 4.94 10.54
C GLU A 475 22.36 5.70 9.61
N TRP A 476 21.06 5.79 9.93
CA TRP A 476 20.09 6.60 9.18
C TRP A 476 20.55 8.06 9.10
N ALA A 477 20.98 8.64 10.22
CA ALA A 477 21.54 9.99 10.25
C ALA A 477 22.84 10.14 9.42
N ALA A 478 23.75 9.15 9.49
CA ALA A 478 25.01 9.18 8.74
C ALA A 478 24.84 9.07 7.22
N LEU A 479 23.75 8.46 6.75
CA LEU A 479 23.38 8.38 5.32
C LEU A 479 22.81 9.70 4.77
N GLY A 480 22.51 10.68 5.62
CA GLY A 480 21.91 11.95 5.25
C GLY A 480 20.37 11.93 5.18
N ASN A 481 19.74 10.88 5.71
CA ASN A 481 18.28 10.76 5.79
C ASN A 481 17.69 11.75 6.83
N PRO A 482 16.38 12.06 6.78
CA PRO A 482 15.80 13.10 7.62
C PRO A 482 15.71 12.71 9.10
N THR A 483 16.32 13.54 9.95
CA THR A 483 16.36 13.40 11.42
C THR A 483 15.46 14.41 12.15
N ASN A 484 14.72 15.24 11.42
CA ASN A 484 13.75 16.21 11.96
C ASN A 484 12.31 15.67 12.04
N LEU A 485 12.14 14.36 11.84
CA LEU A 485 10.88 13.64 12.02
C LEU A 485 10.72 13.24 13.48
N ILE A 486 9.52 13.37 14.06
CA ILE A 486 9.32 13.10 15.50
C ILE A 486 9.11 11.58 15.75
N PRO A 487 9.94 10.91 16.59
CA PRO A 487 9.81 9.48 16.90
C PRO A 487 8.48 9.07 17.55
N ALA A 488 7.83 10.00 18.26
CA ALA A 488 6.50 9.81 18.84
C ALA A 488 5.35 9.93 17.81
N VAL A 489 5.64 10.37 16.58
CA VAL A 489 4.70 10.42 15.45
C VAL A 489 5.01 9.31 14.46
N VAL A 490 6.30 9.13 14.11
CA VAL A 490 6.80 8.01 13.31
C VAL A 490 6.85 6.73 14.15
N GLN A 491 5.67 6.16 14.37
CA GLN A 491 5.51 4.75 14.76
C GLN A 491 6.05 3.84 13.63
N ASP A 492 6.21 2.54 13.92
CA ASP A 492 6.88 1.55 13.06
C ASP A 492 6.66 1.78 11.55
N PRO A 493 7.64 2.39 10.86
CA PRO A 493 7.44 2.87 9.50
C PRO A 493 7.49 1.74 8.48
N TRP A 494 7.90 0.53 8.88
CA TRP A 494 8.19 -0.58 7.99
C TRP A 494 6.95 -1.46 7.77
N VAL A 495 6.41 -1.42 6.55
CA VAL A 495 5.29 -2.27 6.11
C VAL A 495 5.75 -3.31 5.10
N VAL A 496 5.28 -4.55 5.25
CA VAL A 496 5.78 -5.72 4.49
C VAL A 496 4.64 -6.59 3.97
N THR A 497 4.85 -7.23 2.82
CA THR A 497 3.96 -8.29 2.30
C THR A 497 4.12 -9.61 3.08
N GLY A 498 3.16 -10.54 2.99
CA GLY A 498 3.24 -11.86 3.62
C GLY A 498 1.91 -12.37 4.19
N PRO A 499 1.91 -13.47 4.98
CA PRO A 499 3.07 -14.27 5.38
C PRO A 499 3.52 -15.30 4.33
N ALA A 500 2.87 -15.36 3.15
CA ALA A 500 3.22 -16.30 2.10
C ALA A 500 4.60 -16.00 1.48
N GLY A 501 5.31 -17.03 1.03
CA GLY A 501 6.66 -16.90 0.48
C GLY A 501 6.68 -16.29 -0.93
N ASP A 502 7.63 -15.42 -1.24
CA ASP A 502 7.76 -14.87 -2.60
C ASP A 502 9.23 -14.69 -3.02
N ASP A 503 9.46 -14.79 -4.34
CA ASP A 503 10.79 -14.67 -4.92
C ASP A 503 11.37 -13.24 -4.76
N GLY A 504 10.54 -12.20 -4.73
CA GLY A 504 10.96 -10.82 -4.44
C GLY A 504 11.36 -10.63 -2.97
N VAL A 505 10.74 -11.38 -2.06
CA VAL A 505 11.15 -11.45 -0.66
C VAL A 505 12.49 -12.18 -0.53
N ARG A 506 12.65 -13.30 -1.26
CA ARG A 506 13.94 -14.04 -1.34
C ARG A 506 15.05 -13.18 -1.96
N ALA A 507 14.74 -12.37 -2.97
CA ALA A 507 15.68 -11.40 -3.54
C ALA A 507 16.11 -10.32 -2.54
N LEU A 508 15.18 -9.79 -1.73
CA LEU A 508 15.53 -8.83 -0.68
C LEU A 508 16.43 -9.46 0.40
N TRP A 509 16.16 -10.70 0.81
CA TRP A 509 17.05 -11.42 1.74
C TRP A 509 18.41 -11.76 1.14
N ARG A 510 18.49 -12.16 -0.14
CA ARG A 510 19.78 -12.35 -0.85
C ARG A 510 20.60 -11.06 -0.86
N TYR A 511 19.98 -9.91 -1.11
CA TYR A 511 20.64 -8.60 -1.07
C TYR A 511 21.09 -8.20 0.35
N VAL A 512 20.28 -8.50 1.37
CA VAL A 512 20.67 -8.30 2.77
C VAL A 512 21.87 -9.18 3.13
N LEU A 513 21.87 -10.45 2.73
CA LEU A 513 22.93 -11.41 3.07
C LEU A 513 24.20 -11.28 2.20
N ALA A 514 24.13 -10.59 1.05
CA ALA A 514 25.31 -10.24 0.25
C ALA A 514 26.27 -9.30 1.01
N ASP A 515 25.81 -8.59 2.03
CA ASP A 515 26.56 -7.52 2.69
C ASP A 515 27.14 -7.89 4.07
N ALA A 516 28.40 -7.56 4.30
CA ALA A 516 29.11 -7.91 5.53
C ALA A 516 28.58 -7.21 6.78
N ASP A 517 28.20 -5.92 6.69
CA ASP A 517 27.62 -5.19 7.82
C ASP A 517 26.29 -5.82 8.26
N ALA A 518 25.47 -6.25 7.31
CA ALA A 518 24.22 -6.93 7.57
C ALA A 518 24.41 -8.35 8.13
N ARG A 519 25.32 -9.15 7.56
CA ARG A 519 25.66 -10.49 8.08
C ARG A 519 26.16 -10.42 9.53
N ALA A 520 27.08 -9.49 9.83
CA ALA A 520 27.61 -9.30 11.18
C ALA A 520 26.50 -8.92 12.18
N TYR A 521 25.64 -7.97 11.78
CA TYR A 521 24.49 -7.56 12.60
C TYR A 521 23.50 -8.70 12.88
N LEU A 522 23.15 -9.50 11.87
CA LEU A 522 22.28 -10.67 12.00
C LEU A 522 22.92 -11.81 12.82
N ALA A 523 24.25 -11.92 12.82
CA ALA A 523 25.00 -12.82 13.72
C ALA A 523 25.01 -12.34 15.19
N GLY A 524 24.54 -11.12 15.47
CA GLY A 524 24.49 -10.53 16.81
C GLY A 524 25.62 -9.57 17.14
N GLU A 525 26.50 -9.23 16.19
CA GLU A 525 27.50 -8.18 16.40
C GLU A 525 26.82 -6.81 16.46
N PRO A 526 27.14 -5.95 17.46
CA PRO A 526 26.62 -4.58 17.48
C PRO A 526 27.12 -3.78 16.27
N ASP A 527 26.27 -2.92 15.73
CA ASP A 527 26.68 -1.95 14.71
C ASP A 527 27.74 -0.97 15.26
N PRO A 528 28.38 -0.14 14.41
CA PRO A 528 29.41 0.79 14.86
C PRO A 528 28.99 1.75 15.98
N TRP A 529 27.69 1.99 16.20
CA TRP A 529 27.15 2.84 17.25
C TRP A 529 26.71 2.08 18.51
N GLY A 530 26.55 0.76 18.42
CA GLY A 530 26.14 -0.13 19.51
C GLY A 530 24.69 -0.61 19.43
N ASN A 531 24.04 -0.52 18.27
CA ASN A 531 22.72 -1.13 18.04
C ASN A 531 22.87 -2.62 17.75
N THR A 532 22.13 -3.47 18.45
CA THR A 532 22.11 -4.93 18.24
C THR A 532 20.83 -5.37 17.51
N VAL A 533 20.84 -6.58 16.97
CA VAL A 533 19.62 -7.26 16.50
C VAL A 533 18.69 -7.60 17.67
N ASN A 534 17.40 -7.66 17.39
CA ASN A 534 16.38 -8.10 18.34
C ASN A 534 16.67 -9.55 18.82
N PRO A 535 16.70 -9.82 20.13
CA PRO A 535 17.00 -11.14 20.69
C PRO A 535 16.23 -12.33 20.13
N TYR A 536 14.98 -12.17 19.68
CA TYR A 536 14.20 -13.25 19.06
C TYR A 536 14.68 -13.61 17.64
N TYR A 537 15.47 -12.74 17.01
CA TYR A 537 16.03 -12.89 15.66
C TYR A 537 17.50 -13.34 15.66
N LEU A 538 18.08 -13.60 16.83
CA LEU A 538 19.40 -14.20 16.94
C LEU A 538 19.36 -15.70 16.56
N PRO A 539 20.45 -16.25 15.99
CA PRO A 539 20.56 -17.69 15.71
C PRO A 539 20.35 -18.55 16.96
N PRO A 540 19.71 -19.74 16.85
CA PRO A 540 19.49 -20.63 17.98
C PRO A 540 20.80 -20.97 18.73
N GLY A 541 20.81 -20.71 20.04
CA GLY A 541 22.00 -20.91 20.89
C GLY A 541 23.03 -19.77 20.88
N ALA A 542 22.80 -18.67 20.16
CA ALA A 542 23.63 -17.47 20.25
C ALA A 542 23.57 -16.81 21.65
N SER A 543 24.61 -16.06 22.01
CA SER A 543 24.68 -15.37 23.31
C SER A 543 23.64 -14.24 23.36
N GLY A 544 22.66 -14.36 24.27
CA GLY A 544 21.59 -13.37 24.43
C GLY A 544 20.35 -13.61 23.56
N VAL A 545 20.23 -14.76 22.88
CA VAL A 545 19.01 -15.17 22.19
C VAL A 545 17.81 -15.24 23.14
N ALA A 546 16.64 -14.78 22.69
CA ALA A 546 15.37 -14.91 23.39
C ALA A 546 14.45 -15.91 22.67
N GLY A 547 13.66 -16.66 23.44
CA GLY A 547 12.82 -17.72 22.88
C GLY A 547 13.65 -18.79 22.16
N PRO A 548 13.19 -19.31 21.00
CA PRO A 548 13.93 -20.33 20.23
C PRO A 548 15.06 -19.76 19.36
N GLY A 549 15.02 -18.46 19.03
CA GLY A 549 15.84 -17.87 17.96
C GLY A 549 15.41 -18.28 16.55
N ILE A 550 16.10 -17.75 15.54
CA ILE A 550 15.97 -18.13 14.13
C ILE A 550 17.31 -17.89 13.41
N ASP A 551 17.75 -18.85 12.60
CA ASP A 551 18.95 -18.68 11.77
C ASP A 551 18.57 -18.01 10.45
N LEU A 552 18.91 -16.72 10.33
CA LEU A 552 18.72 -15.92 9.13
C LEU A 552 19.96 -15.90 8.20
N LEU A 553 21.04 -16.60 8.55
CA LEU A 553 22.32 -16.56 7.84
C LEU A 553 22.54 -17.74 6.89
N THR A 554 21.85 -18.87 7.11
CA THR A 554 22.08 -20.12 6.36
C THR A 554 20.89 -20.62 5.54
N ALA A 555 19.67 -20.21 5.89
CA ALA A 555 18.45 -20.68 5.23
C ALA A 555 18.07 -19.81 4.00
N PRO A 556 17.48 -20.39 2.94
CA PRO A 556 16.76 -19.64 1.92
C PRO A 556 15.49 -19.03 2.54
N ILE A 557 15.52 -17.74 2.90
CA ILE A 557 14.37 -17.03 3.48
C ILE A 557 13.55 -16.38 2.34
N ASP A 558 12.28 -16.73 2.23
CA ASP A 558 11.33 -16.14 1.27
C ASP A 558 10.08 -15.51 1.91
N THR A 559 10.06 -15.43 3.24
CA THR A 559 9.04 -14.72 4.03
C THR A 559 9.68 -13.58 4.82
N PHE A 560 8.86 -12.69 5.39
CA PHE A 560 9.32 -11.70 6.36
C PHE A 560 8.91 -12.14 7.77
N PRO A 561 9.68 -13.02 8.45
CA PRO A 561 9.30 -13.56 9.74
C PRO A 561 9.03 -12.47 10.79
N LYS A 562 7.94 -12.61 11.55
CA LYS A 562 7.59 -11.80 12.72
C LYS A 562 7.67 -12.66 13.99
N VAL A 563 8.89 -12.97 14.42
CA VAL A 563 9.18 -13.94 15.50
C VAL A 563 9.32 -13.33 16.89
N ASP A 564 9.19 -12.01 17.04
CA ASP A 564 9.19 -11.39 18.38
C ASP A 564 7.93 -11.82 19.16
N LEU A 565 8.15 -12.56 20.25
CA LEU A 565 7.10 -13.17 21.08
C LEU A 565 6.51 -12.21 22.13
N SER A 566 6.87 -10.93 22.11
CA SER A 566 6.33 -9.94 23.03
C SER A 566 4.83 -9.72 22.81
N VAL A 567 4.09 -9.46 23.89
CA VAL A 567 2.66 -9.15 23.86
C VAL A 567 2.35 -7.85 24.60
N ALA A 568 1.28 -7.17 24.24
CA ALA A 568 0.77 -6.03 25.01
C ALA A 568 -0.77 -6.08 25.17
N PRO A 569 -1.33 -5.68 26.33
CA PRO A 569 -0.66 -5.43 27.60
C PRO A 569 -0.23 -6.75 28.29
N ASP A 570 0.17 -6.68 29.56
CA ASP A 570 0.23 -7.85 30.44
C ASP A 570 -1.15 -8.49 30.69
N ASP A 571 -1.16 -9.77 31.05
CA ASP A 571 -2.36 -10.57 31.30
C ASP A 571 -3.32 -9.96 32.34
N VAL A 572 -2.80 -9.27 33.36
CA VAL A 572 -3.61 -8.69 34.44
C VAL A 572 -4.34 -7.46 33.94
N THR A 573 -3.66 -6.58 33.20
CA THR A 573 -4.27 -5.45 32.50
C THR A 573 -5.23 -5.92 31.41
N ALA A 574 -4.87 -6.95 30.64
CA ALA A 574 -5.74 -7.56 29.64
C ALA A 574 -7.06 -8.03 30.27
N LEU A 575 -7.00 -8.88 31.30
CA LEU A 575 -8.18 -9.43 31.97
C LEU A 575 -9.02 -8.36 32.68
N SER A 576 -8.38 -7.36 33.32
CA SER A 576 -9.08 -6.35 34.13
C SER A 576 -9.65 -5.18 33.34
N GLN A 577 -9.07 -4.82 32.20
CA GLN A 577 -9.46 -3.64 31.41
C GLN A 577 -9.89 -4.00 29.98
N LEU A 578 -9.15 -4.90 29.31
CA LEU A 578 -9.26 -5.17 27.87
C LEU A 578 -9.90 -6.53 27.54
N ARG A 579 -10.74 -7.04 28.47
CA ARG A 579 -11.56 -8.27 28.29
C ARG A 579 -10.76 -9.55 28.06
N GLY A 580 -9.49 -9.58 28.44
CA GLY A 580 -8.55 -10.69 28.22
C GLY A 580 -7.89 -10.69 26.85
N MET A 581 -8.00 -9.61 26.06
CA MET A 581 -7.30 -9.49 24.78
C MET A 581 -5.92 -8.86 24.94
N GLN A 582 -4.98 -9.40 24.17
CA GLN A 582 -3.61 -8.92 23.99
C GLN A 582 -3.33 -8.87 22.47
N ILE A 583 -2.33 -8.08 22.09
CA ILE A 583 -1.79 -8.01 20.72
C ILE A 583 -0.37 -8.57 20.71
N ASP A 584 -0.10 -9.42 19.73
CA ASP A 584 1.22 -9.99 19.40
C ASP A 584 1.84 -9.25 18.18
N SER A 585 3.05 -9.63 17.77
CA SER A 585 3.75 -9.00 16.64
C SER A 585 2.98 -9.07 15.31
N LEU A 586 2.19 -10.14 15.10
CA LEU A 586 1.36 -10.34 13.91
C LEU A 586 0.13 -9.44 13.90
N SER A 587 -0.55 -9.31 15.05
CA SER A 587 -1.71 -8.43 15.21
C SER A 587 -1.28 -6.96 15.14
N TYR A 588 -0.18 -6.61 15.82
CA TYR A 588 0.28 -5.24 15.98
C TYR A 588 0.71 -4.59 14.67
N ASN A 589 1.59 -5.22 13.87
CA ASN A 589 1.94 -4.79 12.52
C ASN A 589 1.60 -5.94 11.53
N PRO A 590 0.38 -5.98 10.98
CA PRO A 590 -0.08 -7.07 10.12
C PRO A 590 0.40 -6.91 8.67
N TYR A 591 0.76 -8.01 8.02
CA TYR A 591 1.23 -8.01 6.62
C TYR A 591 0.24 -7.39 5.62
N SER A 592 0.77 -6.84 4.53
CA SER A 592 0.06 -6.64 3.27
C SER A 592 -0.09 -7.98 2.54
N LEU A 593 -1.18 -8.16 1.78
CA LEU A 593 -1.42 -9.42 1.04
C LEU A 593 -0.56 -9.55 -0.23
N THR A 594 -0.11 -8.42 -0.77
CA THR A 594 0.69 -8.29 -2.00
C THR A 594 1.61 -7.06 -1.91
N LEU A 595 2.66 -7.02 -2.72
CA LEU A 595 3.53 -5.85 -2.91
C LEU A 595 2.72 -4.65 -3.44
N LYS A 596 1.76 -4.87 -4.34
CA LYS A 596 0.81 -3.83 -4.78
C LYS A 596 -0.03 -3.25 -3.63
N ALA A 597 -0.55 -4.11 -2.74
CA ALA A 597 -1.26 -3.66 -1.55
C ALA A 597 -0.31 -2.92 -0.57
N ASN A 598 0.96 -3.28 -0.53
CA ASN A 598 1.98 -2.61 0.27
C ASN A 598 2.27 -1.18 -0.24
N ALA A 599 2.40 -0.98 -1.55
CA ALA A 599 2.49 0.36 -2.14
C ALA A 599 1.25 1.22 -1.85
N SER A 600 0.05 0.64 -1.96
CA SER A 600 -1.21 1.32 -1.60
C SER A 600 -1.26 1.74 -0.12
N ARG A 601 -0.64 0.98 0.79
CA ARG A 601 -0.46 1.42 2.19
C ARG A 601 0.52 2.58 2.31
N ILE A 602 1.68 2.49 1.67
CA ILE A 602 2.76 3.51 1.71
C ILE A 602 2.24 4.86 1.21
N VAL A 603 1.57 4.93 0.06
CA VAL A 603 1.07 6.21 -0.50
C VAL A 603 -0.03 6.86 0.37
N ASN A 604 -0.81 6.06 1.09
CA ASN A 604 -1.85 6.54 2.01
C ASN A 604 -1.33 6.85 3.42
N ALA A 605 -0.09 6.47 3.76
CA ALA A 605 0.44 6.41 5.13
C ALA A 605 -0.35 5.47 6.07
N ASP A 606 -0.92 4.40 5.51
CA ASP A 606 -1.69 3.39 6.25
C ASP A 606 -0.78 2.25 6.76
N GLN A 607 -0.25 2.40 7.97
CA GLN A 607 0.53 1.33 8.62
C GLN A 607 -0.35 0.12 9.04
N ARG A 608 -1.67 0.30 9.18
CA ARG A 608 -2.60 -0.64 9.87
C ARG A 608 -2.15 -1.10 11.26
N LEU A 609 -1.35 -0.27 11.94
CA LEU A 609 -0.75 -0.55 13.24
C LEU A 609 -1.85 -0.71 14.30
N THR A 610 -2.09 -1.94 14.76
CA THR A 610 -3.21 -2.26 15.66
C THR A 610 -2.76 -2.13 17.11
N ASN A 611 -2.94 -0.93 17.67
CA ASN A 611 -2.48 -0.56 19.00
C ASN A 611 -3.50 0.25 19.84
N VAL A 612 -4.61 0.67 19.24
CA VAL A 612 -5.65 1.45 19.93
C VAL A 612 -6.70 0.50 20.48
N TRP A 613 -7.03 0.62 21.76
CA TRP A 613 -8.23 0.01 22.32
C TRP A 613 -9.45 0.91 22.09
N ASP A 614 -10.38 0.47 21.24
CA ASP A 614 -11.70 1.09 21.12
C ASP A 614 -12.72 0.31 21.97
N PRO A 615 -13.19 0.85 23.12
CA PRO A 615 -14.19 0.20 23.97
C PRO A 615 -15.60 0.16 23.33
N GLN A 616 -15.82 0.84 22.20
CA GLN A 616 -17.08 0.93 21.49
C GLN A 616 -17.15 0.07 20.21
N LYS A 617 -16.05 -0.54 19.73
CA LYS A 617 -16.05 -1.36 18.51
C LYS A 617 -16.97 -2.58 18.68
N PHE A 618 -17.84 -2.86 17.70
CA PHE A 618 -18.69 -4.06 17.68
C PHE A 618 -18.06 -5.17 16.84
N SER A 619 -18.25 -6.42 17.27
CA SER A 619 -18.14 -7.59 16.40
C SER A 619 -19.18 -8.62 16.85
N GLY A 620 -20.24 -8.80 16.05
CA GLY A 620 -21.41 -9.59 16.44
C GLY A 620 -22.06 -9.07 17.73
N THR A 621 -22.06 -9.89 18.78
CA THR A 621 -22.55 -9.53 20.12
C THR A 621 -21.47 -8.98 21.07
N ASN A 622 -20.21 -8.95 20.63
CA ASN A 622 -19.07 -8.52 21.44
C ASN A 622 -18.77 -7.03 21.23
N VAL A 623 -18.24 -6.38 22.27
CA VAL A 623 -17.82 -4.97 22.24
C VAL A 623 -16.48 -4.76 22.91
N GLY A 624 -15.73 -3.76 22.45
CA GLY A 624 -14.39 -3.47 22.93
C GLY A 624 -13.37 -4.34 22.23
N PHE A 625 -12.55 -3.74 21.37
CA PHE A 625 -11.51 -4.43 20.60
C PHE A 625 -10.28 -3.53 20.41
N PHE A 626 -9.13 -4.16 20.17
CA PHE A 626 -8.04 -3.45 19.50
C PHE A 626 -8.41 -3.17 18.05
N VAL A 627 -8.10 -1.97 17.57
CA VAL A 627 -8.34 -1.51 16.20
C VAL A 627 -7.06 -0.96 15.56
N PRO A 628 -6.90 -1.08 14.23
CA PRO A 628 -5.86 -0.38 13.49
C PRO A 628 -5.92 1.13 13.75
N GLN A 629 -4.76 1.77 13.83
CA GLN A 629 -4.68 3.23 13.66
C GLN A 629 -5.14 3.60 12.24
N ALA A 630 -5.82 4.74 12.13
CA ALA A 630 -6.11 5.33 10.83
C ALA A 630 -4.82 5.77 10.12
N PRO A 631 -4.85 5.93 8.78
CA PRO A 631 -3.68 6.36 8.03
C PRO A 631 -3.14 7.69 8.55
N GLN A 632 -1.81 7.77 8.69
CA GLN A 632 -1.17 8.94 9.30
C GLN A 632 -1.45 10.19 8.48
N LEU A 633 -2.05 11.20 9.11
CA LEU A 633 -2.25 12.52 8.52
C LEU A 633 -0.98 13.37 8.69
N PRO A 634 -0.71 14.34 7.78
CA PRO A 634 0.43 15.24 7.89
C PRO A 634 0.45 15.95 9.25
N ALA A 635 1.31 15.53 10.17
CA ALA A 635 1.22 15.92 11.58
C ALA A 635 1.80 17.31 11.86
N SER A 636 1.07 18.12 12.64
CA SER A 636 1.53 19.40 13.20
C SER A 636 2.82 19.21 14.01
N GLY A 637 3.95 19.60 13.42
CA GLY A 637 5.28 19.49 14.03
C GLY A 637 5.98 18.13 13.84
N GLY A 638 5.30 17.09 13.35
CA GLY A 638 5.81 15.71 13.38
C GLY A 638 6.43 15.18 12.08
N GLY A 639 5.89 15.58 10.93
CA GLY A 639 6.14 14.91 9.66
C GLY A 639 5.48 13.53 9.55
N ARG A 640 5.80 12.78 8.49
CA ARG A 640 5.43 11.36 8.30
C ARG A 640 6.59 10.59 7.68
N LEU A 641 6.68 9.31 8.01
CA LEU A 641 7.51 8.33 7.32
C LEU A 641 6.79 6.98 7.32
N ILE A 642 6.66 6.39 6.13
CA ILE A 642 6.30 4.99 5.90
C ILE A 642 7.11 4.50 4.71
N LEU A 643 7.62 3.26 4.77
CA LEU A 643 8.41 2.65 3.70
C LEU A 643 8.33 1.13 3.74
N GLY A 644 8.60 0.49 2.61
CA GLY A 644 8.57 -0.97 2.52
C GLY A 644 8.82 -1.50 1.10
N PRO A 645 9.02 -2.82 0.95
CA PRO A 645 9.18 -3.44 -0.36
C PRO A 645 7.90 -3.33 -1.20
N THR A 646 8.07 -3.00 -2.47
CA THR A 646 7.05 -3.09 -3.52
C THR A 646 7.68 -3.45 -4.87
N ALA A 647 6.89 -3.88 -5.86
CA ALA A 647 7.33 -3.92 -7.26
C ALA A 647 7.56 -2.50 -7.80
N ALA A 648 8.48 -2.33 -8.74
CA ALA A 648 8.74 -1.05 -9.40
C ALA A 648 7.49 -0.50 -10.11
N SER A 649 6.70 -1.33 -10.81
CA SER A 649 5.40 -0.92 -11.38
C SER A 649 4.44 -0.41 -10.31
N GLY A 650 4.44 -1.04 -9.13
CA GLY A 650 3.65 -0.61 -7.98
C GLY A 650 4.14 0.72 -7.37
N ALA A 651 5.44 1.03 -7.44
CA ALA A 651 5.96 2.32 -7.01
C ALA A 651 5.49 3.44 -7.94
N ASP A 652 5.64 3.27 -9.25
CA ASP A 652 5.24 4.26 -10.26
C ASP A 652 3.72 4.45 -10.29
N ARG A 653 2.95 3.34 -10.29
CA ARG A 653 1.46 3.33 -10.25
C ARG A 653 0.87 4.01 -9.01
N TYR A 654 1.63 4.11 -7.92
CA TYR A 654 1.23 4.84 -6.72
C TYR A 654 2.06 6.11 -6.47
N GLN A 655 2.80 6.60 -7.47
CA GLN A 655 3.57 7.85 -7.43
C GLN A 655 4.52 7.93 -6.21
N LEU A 656 5.10 6.79 -5.82
CA LEU A 656 6.00 6.66 -4.68
C LEU A 656 7.41 7.08 -5.04
N ALA A 657 8.10 7.69 -4.09
CA ALA A 657 9.56 7.80 -4.17
C ALA A 657 10.19 6.45 -3.82
N THR A 658 11.26 6.06 -4.51
CA THR A 658 12.02 4.83 -4.21
C THR A 658 13.36 5.19 -3.56
N ALA A 659 13.77 4.47 -2.52
CA ALA A 659 15.06 4.70 -1.87
C ALA A 659 16.24 4.29 -2.77
N GLU A 660 17.32 5.07 -2.71
CA GLU A 660 18.62 4.66 -3.25
C GLU A 660 19.20 3.54 -2.35
N LEU A 661 19.52 2.40 -2.95
CA LEU A 661 20.06 1.25 -2.24
C LEU A 661 21.58 1.22 -2.38
N ALA A 662 22.27 0.98 -1.26
CA ALA A 662 23.71 0.77 -1.31
C ALA A 662 24.05 -0.53 -2.05
N LEU A 663 25.14 -0.53 -2.83
CA LEU A 663 25.74 -1.79 -3.25
C LEU A 663 26.33 -2.52 -2.00
N PRO A 664 26.20 -3.85 -1.91
CA PRO A 664 26.82 -4.65 -0.84
C PRO A 664 28.34 -4.51 -0.78
N LEU A 665 28.92 -4.78 0.40
CA LEU A 665 30.36 -4.83 0.63
C LEU A 665 30.77 -6.16 1.29
N ASP A 666 31.93 -6.69 0.92
CA ASP A 666 32.55 -7.88 1.54
C ASP A 666 33.19 -7.59 2.91
N ASP A 667 33.65 -6.35 3.12
CA ASP A 667 34.22 -5.84 4.37
C ASP A 667 33.19 -5.03 5.16
N THR A 668 33.26 -5.07 6.49
CA THR A 668 32.40 -4.26 7.38
C THR A 668 32.84 -2.79 7.44
N THR A 669 31.89 -1.90 7.68
CA THR A 669 32.12 -0.45 7.77
C THR A 669 32.11 0.07 9.20
N ASP A 670 32.84 1.16 9.43
CA ASP A 670 32.84 1.94 10.66
C ASP A 670 32.01 3.24 10.52
N ARG A 671 31.94 4.02 11.61
CA ARG A 671 31.20 5.29 11.67
C ARG A 671 31.65 6.34 10.66
N SER A 672 32.86 6.23 10.10
CA SER A 672 33.44 7.17 9.14
C SER A 672 33.30 6.68 7.69
N THR A 673 33.11 5.38 7.50
CA THR A 673 33.09 4.70 6.20
C THR A 673 31.70 4.28 5.73
N VAL A 674 30.70 4.12 6.62
CA VAL A 674 29.36 3.60 6.26
C VAL A 674 28.71 4.28 5.04
N ALA A 675 28.88 5.60 4.88
CA ALA A 675 28.28 6.37 3.80
C ALA A 675 29.27 6.71 2.68
N SER A 676 30.58 6.60 2.93
CA SER A 676 31.64 7.03 2.01
C SER A 676 32.32 5.88 1.25
N ALA A 677 32.18 4.64 1.75
CA ALA A 677 32.64 3.42 1.09
C ALA A 677 31.58 2.78 0.17
N ARG A 678 30.35 3.29 0.17
CA ARG A 678 29.19 2.69 -0.54
C ARG A 678 28.72 3.56 -1.71
N GLU A 679 28.48 2.92 -2.85
CA GLU A 679 27.71 3.52 -3.94
C GLU A 679 26.22 3.32 -3.68
N PHE A 680 25.41 4.38 -3.82
CA PHE A 680 23.96 4.34 -3.65
C PHE A 680 23.28 4.49 -5.01
N VAL A 681 22.45 3.52 -5.39
CA VAL A 681 21.85 3.44 -6.73
C VAL A 681 20.31 3.56 -6.64
N PRO A 682 19.67 4.52 -7.36
CA PRO A 682 18.21 4.62 -7.45
C PRO A 682 17.63 3.56 -8.40
N ALA A 683 16.35 3.21 -8.19
CA ALA A 683 15.60 2.19 -8.94
C ALA A 683 15.22 2.58 -10.39
N THR A 684 16.02 3.38 -11.07
CA THR A 684 15.74 3.86 -12.44
C THR A 684 15.80 2.71 -13.46
N GLU A 685 15.01 2.80 -14.53
CA GLU A 685 15.05 1.88 -15.68
C GLU A 685 16.48 1.62 -16.18
N THR A 686 17.33 2.65 -16.24
CA THR A 686 18.72 2.52 -16.70
C THR A 686 19.61 1.73 -15.72
N ALA A 687 19.36 1.84 -14.42
CA ALA A 687 20.08 1.06 -13.40
C ALA A 687 19.59 -0.39 -13.34
N VAL A 688 18.27 -0.61 -13.50
CA VAL A 688 17.66 -1.94 -13.63
C VAL A 688 18.15 -2.64 -14.90
N ALA A 689 18.14 -1.96 -16.05
CA ALA A 689 18.68 -2.47 -17.31
C ALA A 689 20.16 -2.85 -17.21
N ARG A 690 20.97 -2.08 -16.47
CA ARG A 690 22.39 -2.40 -16.24
C ARG A 690 22.58 -3.67 -15.42
N ALA A 691 21.75 -3.87 -14.38
CA ALA A 691 21.80 -5.09 -13.57
C ALA A 691 21.35 -6.32 -14.37
N VAL A 692 20.28 -6.19 -15.17
CA VAL A 692 19.83 -7.27 -16.08
C VAL A 692 20.88 -7.60 -17.14
N ALA A 693 21.56 -6.59 -17.70
CA ALA A 693 22.65 -6.81 -18.65
C ALA A 693 23.92 -7.44 -18.02
N ALA A 694 24.00 -7.50 -16.69
CA ALA A 694 25.09 -8.11 -15.93
C ALA A 694 24.71 -9.47 -15.29
N GLN A 695 23.56 -10.05 -15.64
CA GLN A 695 23.11 -11.33 -15.11
C GLN A 695 24.10 -12.46 -15.33
N THR A 696 24.30 -13.27 -14.29
CA THR A 696 25.09 -14.50 -14.33
C THR A 696 24.17 -15.70 -14.50
N VAL A 697 24.68 -16.78 -15.08
CA VAL A 697 23.92 -18.04 -15.24
C VAL A 697 23.88 -18.74 -13.89
N GLY A 698 22.71 -18.74 -13.24
CA GLY A 698 22.49 -19.33 -11.93
C GLY A 698 22.04 -20.79 -11.97
N ALA A 699 21.30 -21.20 -10.93
CA ALA A 699 20.73 -22.54 -10.83
C ALA A 699 19.79 -22.85 -12.02
N ALA A 700 19.68 -24.14 -12.36
CA ALA A 700 18.95 -24.64 -13.54
C ALA A 700 19.34 -24.00 -14.90
N ASN A 701 20.52 -23.36 -14.98
CA ASN A 701 20.97 -22.52 -16.10
C ASN A 701 20.11 -21.27 -16.38
N VAL A 702 19.32 -20.81 -15.41
CA VAL A 702 18.50 -19.60 -15.54
C VAL A 702 19.35 -18.36 -15.20
N PRO A 703 19.42 -17.34 -16.07
CA PRO A 703 20.09 -16.08 -15.75
C PRO A 703 19.44 -15.35 -14.57
N GLN A 704 20.24 -14.91 -13.60
CA GLN A 704 19.78 -14.15 -12.44
C GLN A 704 20.69 -12.95 -12.16
N VAL A 705 20.15 -11.95 -11.47
CA VAL A 705 20.96 -10.90 -10.85
C VAL A 705 21.48 -11.46 -9.54
N ASP A 706 22.80 -11.38 -9.33
CA ASP A 706 23.40 -11.63 -8.02
C ASP A 706 23.70 -10.27 -7.37
N PRO A 707 23.06 -9.91 -6.24
CA PRO A 707 23.27 -8.62 -5.59
C PRO A 707 24.71 -8.43 -5.07
N ALA A 708 25.52 -9.48 -4.93
CA ALA A 708 26.94 -9.35 -4.57
C ALA A 708 27.83 -8.91 -5.74
N GLU A 709 27.44 -9.23 -6.98
CA GLU A 709 28.27 -9.08 -8.20
C GLU A 709 27.75 -7.99 -9.16
N VAL A 710 26.76 -7.18 -8.74
CA VAL A 710 26.23 -6.11 -9.60
C VAL A 710 27.27 -5.01 -9.85
N PRO A 711 27.46 -4.56 -11.11
CA PRO A 711 28.43 -3.52 -11.43
C PRO A 711 27.98 -2.13 -10.96
N SER A 712 28.93 -1.21 -10.80
CA SER A 712 28.68 0.21 -10.48
C SER A 712 27.53 0.81 -11.30
N GLY A 713 26.63 1.53 -10.64
CA GLY A 713 25.41 2.13 -11.17
C GLY A 713 24.34 1.15 -11.66
N ALA A 714 24.38 -0.12 -11.25
CA ALA A 714 23.32 -1.11 -11.48
C ALA A 714 22.48 -1.29 -10.21
N TYR A 715 21.17 -1.51 -10.36
CA TYR A 715 20.27 -1.61 -9.21
C TYR A 715 20.28 -3.04 -8.62
N PRO A 716 20.61 -3.25 -7.33
CA PRO A 716 20.88 -4.57 -6.76
C PRO A 716 19.66 -5.49 -6.63
N LEU A 717 18.44 -4.95 -6.77
CA LEU A 717 17.18 -5.70 -6.68
C LEU A 717 16.42 -5.79 -8.02
N ALA A 718 17.13 -5.63 -9.14
CA ALA A 718 16.59 -5.89 -10.47
C ALA A 718 16.29 -7.40 -10.66
N LEU A 719 15.17 -7.70 -11.31
CA LEU A 719 14.65 -9.05 -11.53
C LEU A 719 14.32 -9.30 -13.00
N THR A 720 14.43 -10.55 -13.44
CA THR A 720 13.77 -11.05 -14.65
C THR A 720 12.67 -12.02 -14.24
N VAL A 721 11.49 -11.84 -14.84
CA VAL A 721 10.34 -12.70 -14.66
C VAL A 721 10.31 -13.71 -15.81
N TYR A 722 10.12 -14.98 -15.47
CA TYR A 722 10.13 -16.12 -16.38
C TYR A 722 8.79 -16.85 -16.39
N GLY A 723 8.32 -17.22 -17.59
CA GLY A 723 7.33 -18.30 -17.76
C GLY A 723 8.04 -19.65 -17.72
N ALA A 724 7.69 -20.49 -16.74
CA ALA A 724 8.24 -21.83 -16.53
C ALA A 724 7.24 -22.92 -16.94
N PHE A 725 7.70 -23.90 -17.72
CA PHE A 725 6.88 -24.94 -18.34
C PHE A 725 7.56 -26.31 -18.24
N ASP A 726 6.85 -27.36 -17.80
CA ASP A 726 7.37 -28.74 -17.78
C ASP A 726 7.03 -29.48 -19.08
N VAL A 727 8.05 -29.81 -19.88
CA VAL A 727 7.87 -30.47 -21.17
C VAL A 727 7.87 -32.01 -21.09
N THR A 728 8.14 -32.65 -19.94
CA THR A 728 7.91 -34.12 -19.81
C THR A 728 6.46 -34.45 -19.49
N ALA A 729 5.80 -33.64 -18.65
CA ALA A 729 4.38 -33.79 -18.33
C ALA A 729 3.44 -33.49 -19.52
N GLY A 730 3.87 -32.59 -20.40
CA GLY A 730 3.08 -32.05 -21.50
C GLY A 730 2.30 -30.80 -21.10
N VAL A 731 2.63 -29.69 -21.76
CA VAL A 731 2.11 -28.33 -21.51
C VAL A 731 0.68 -28.18 -22.05
N GLY A 732 -0.26 -28.96 -21.52
CA GLY A 732 -1.62 -29.06 -22.06
C GLY A 732 -1.66 -29.66 -23.48
N ASP A 733 -2.76 -29.41 -24.20
CA ASP A 733 -2.89 -29.80 -25.60
C ASP A 733 -2.12 -28.85 -26.55
N GLN A 734 -2.05 -29.19 -27.85
CA GLN A 734 -1.34 -28.39 -28.84
C GLN A 734 -1.87 -26.94 -28.94
N ALA A 735 -3.16 -26.70 -28.70
CA ALA A 735 -3.72 -25.35 -28.72
C ALA A 735 -3.26 -24.55 -27.49
N ALA A 736 -3.24 -25.17 -26.30
CA ALA A 736 -2.67 -24.55 -25.11
C ALA A 736 -1.19 -24.18 -25.31
N ARG A 737 -0.41 -25.05 -25.97
CA ARG A 737 1.00 -24.76 -26.29
C ARG A 737 1.17 -23.63 -27.31
N GLU A 738 0.35 -23.59 -28.35
CA GLU A 738 0.35 -22.49 -29.33
C GLU A 738 0.00 -21.14 -28.68
N ASP A 739 -0.97 -21.13 -27.76
CA ASP A 739 -1.36 -19.91 -27.03
C ASP A 739 -0.25 -19.45 -26.07
N TYR A 740 0.36 -20.36 -25.31
CA TYR A 740 1.51 -20.01 -24.45
C TYR A 740 2.74 -19.57 -25.25
N ALA A 741 3.01 -20.18 -26.40
CA ALA A 741 4.08 -19.74 -27.31
C ALA A 741 3.81 -18.34 -27.88
N THR A 742 2.55 -18.06 -28.25
CA THR A 742 2.12 -16.75 -28.74
C THR A 742 2.19 -15.69 -27.65
N PHE A 743 1.89 -16.02 -26.39
CA PHE A 743 2.11 -15.15 -25.23
C PHE A 743 3.59 -14.78 -25.04
N ILE A 744 4.50 -15.76 -25.18
CA ILE A 744 5.95 -15.52 -25.07
C ILE A 744 6.45 -14.64 -26.23
N ASP A 745 6.02 -14.91 -27.47
CA ASP A 745 6.38 -14.09 -28.62
C ASP A 745 5.82 -12.65 -28.52
N TYR A 746 4.64 -12.48 -27.92
CA TYR A 746 4.08 -11.17 -27.63
C TYR A 746 4.93 -10.43 -26.59
N ALA A 747 5.28 -11.08 -25.48
CA ALA A 747 6.12 -10.54 -24.41
C ALA A 747 7.56 -10.20 -24.87
N GLY A 748 8.11 -10.93 -25.85
CA GLY A 748 9.37 -10.60 -26.51
C GLY A 748 9.26 -9.56 -27.64
N GLY A 749 8.06 -9.39 -28.20
CA GLY A 749 7.76 -8.58 -29.38
C GLY A 749 6.98 -7.30 -29.07
N ALA A 750 5.69 -7.28 -29.41
CA ALA A 750 4.85 -6.07 -29.28
C ALA A 750 4.66 -5.61 -27.82
N GLY A 751 4.47 -6.56 -26.90
CA GLY A 751 4.37 -6.32 -25.47
C GLY A 751 5.67 -5.89 -24.80
N ASN A 752 6.81 -5.95 -25.51
CA ASN A 752 8.14 -5.57 -25.02
C ASN A 752 8.46 -4.07 -25.22
N VAL A 753 7.51 -3.29 -25.77
CA VAL A 753 7.68 -1.86 -26.07
C VAL A 753 7.05 -1.02 -24.94
N PRO A 754 7.75 -0.03 -24.35
CA PRO A 754 7.18 0.83 -23.32
C PRO A 754 5.88 1.54 -23.76
N GLY A 755 4.84 1.48 -22.93
CA GLY A 755 3.51 2.06 -23.15
C GLY A 755 2.41 1.36 -22.35
N GLU A 756 1.38 2.11 -21.95
CA GLU A 756 0.35 1.64 -20.99
C GLU A 756 -0.66 0.64 -21.57
N ALA A 757 -1.00 0.73 -22.86
CA ALA A 757 -2.01 -0.09 -23.50
C ALA A 757 -1.39 -1.04 -24.54
N GLY A 758 -1.23 -2.30 -24.17
CA GLY A 758 -0.60 -3.33 -25.00
C GLY A 758 0.93 -3.38 -24.94
N GLY A 759 1.59 -2.42 -24.29
CA GLY A 759 3.04 -2.35 -24.09
C GLY A 759 3.49 -2.73 -22.67
N LEU A 760 4.75 -2.41 -22.33
CA LEU A 760 5.27 -2.44 -20.96
C LEU A 760 4.87 -1.15 -20.21
N PRO A 761 4.11 -1.21 -19.11
CA PRO A 761 3.87 -0.05 -18.25
C PRO A 761 5.14 0.49 -17.59
N ALA A 762 5.02 1.62 -16.90
CA ALA A 762 6.09 2.12 -16.02
C ALA A 762 6.54 1.06 -14.98
N GLY A 763 7.81 1.15 -14.55
CA GLY A 763 8.43 0.18 -13.64
C GLY A 763 8.86 -1.15 -14.28
N TYR A 764 8.70 -1.30 -15.60
CA TYR A 764 9.27 -2.40 -16.37
C TYR A 764 10.43 -1.93 -17.25
N VAL A 765 11.31 -2.87 -17.62
CA VAL A 765 12.41 -2.63 -18.57
C VAL A 765 12.29 -3.67 -19.70
N PRO A 766 12.50 -3.28 -20.97
CA PRO A 766 12.49 -4.22 -22.09
C PRO A 766 13.43 -5.42 -21.91
N LEU A 767 13.02 -6.57 -22.44
CA LEU A 767 13.85 -7.76 -22.55
C LEU A 767 15.06 -7.49 -23.45
N THR A 768 16.24 -7.90 -22.99
CA THR A 768 17.48 -7.83 -23.78
C THR A 768 17.39 -8.73 -25.01
N ALA A 769 18.18 -8.46 -26.05
CA ALA A 769 18.19 -9.27 -27.28
C ALA A 769 18.48 -10.77 -27.02
N GLY A 770 19.27 -11.09 -25.98
CA GLY A 770 19.50 -12.47 -25.54
C GLY A 770 18.28 -13.10 -24.88
N GLN A 771 17.57 -12.35 -24.04
CA GLN A 771 16.32 -12.79 -23.40
C GLN A 771 15.20 -13.01 -24.42
N VAL A 772 15.04 -12.10 -25.40
CA VAL A 772 14.06 -12.26 -26.51
C VAL A 772 14.38 -13.51 -27.34
N ALA A 773 15.65 -13.75 -27.66
CA ALA A 773 16.07 -14.96 -28.38
C ALA A 773 15.82 -16.26 -27.58
N LEU A 774 16.03 -16.24 -26.26
CA LEU A 774 15.71 -17.37 -25.38
C LEU A 774 14.20 -17.62 -25.30
N GLY A 775 13.39 -16.57 -25.15
CA GLY A 775 11.93 -16.66 -25.18
C GLY A 775 11.41 -17.27 -26.49
N ALA A 776 11.87 -16.76 -27.63
CA ALA A 776 11.53 -17.29 -28.95
C ALA A 776 11.97 -18.76 -29.14
N SER A 777 13.07 -19.20 -28.52
CA SER A 777 13.49 -20.61 -28.52
C SER A 777 12.48 -21.48 -27.77
N VAL A 778 12.06 -21.07 -26.58
CA VAL A 778 11.06 -21.81 -25.78
C VAL A 778 9.69 -21.79 -26.47
N ALA A 779 9.29 -20.67 -27.09
CA ALA A 779 8.08 -20.58 -27.89
C ALA A 779 8.11 -21.51 -29.12
N ALA A 780 9.29 -21.69 -29.75
CA ALA A 780 9.47 -22.65 -30.83
C ALA A 780 9.39 -24.11 -30.34
N GLU A 781 9.97 -24.42 -29.18
CA GLU A 781 9.89 -25.76 -28.56
C GLU A 781 8.45 -26.11 -28.16
N LEU A 782 7.70 -25.20 -27.54
CA LEU A 782 6.30 -25.43 -27.16
C LEU A 782 5.42 -25.80 -28.37
N ARG A 783 5.67 -25.17 -29.53
CA ARG A 783 4.92 -25.46 -30.77
C ARG A 783 5.22 -26.83 -31.38
N ASP A 784 6.29 -27.52 -30.96
CA ASP A 784 6.67 -28.80 -31.55
C ASP A 784 5.56 -29.86 -31.32
N PRO A 785 4.95 -30.40 -32.40
CA PRO A 785 3.87 -31.39 -32.30
C PRO A 785 4.33 -32.76 -31.81
N THR A 786 5.65 -32.97 -31.60
CA THR A 786 6.20 -34.18 -30.99
C THR A 786 6.26 -34.13 -29.45
N LEU A 787 6.03 -32.96 -28.83
CA LEU A 787 5.91 -32.86 -27.39
C LEU A 787 4.78 -33.75 -26.84
N PRO A 788 4.99 -34.40 -25.68
CA PRO A 788 3.93 -35.17 -25.05
C PRO A 788 2.75 -34.24 -24.77
N SER A 789 1.55 -34.75 -25.03
CA SER A 789 0.30 -34.10 -24.60
C SER A 789 -0.30 -34.97 -23.49
N PRO A 790 -0.84 -34.36 -22.41
CA PRO A 790 -1.29 -35.12 -21.26
C PRO A 790 -2.41 -36.09 -21.66
N PRO A 791 -2.50 -37.29 -21.06
CA PRO A 791 -3.47 -38.30 -21.46
C PRO A 791 -4.90 -37.76 -21.39
N SER A 792 -5.66 -37.88 -22.49
CA SER A 792 -7.03 -37.39 -22.57
C SER A 792 -7.94 -38.15 -21.60
N THR A 793 -8.17 -37.59 -20.41
CA THR A 793 -9.13 -38.10 -19.43
C THR A 793 -10.54 -37.95 -20.01
N GLY A 794 -11.10 -39.08 -20.47
CA GLY A 794 -12.41 -39.12 -21.12
C GLY A 794 -13.49 -38.44 -20.27
N GLY A 795 -14.24 -37.54 -20.89
CA GLY A 795 -15.05 -36.53 -20.21
C GLY A 795 -15.98 -37.06 -19.12
N THR A 796 -15.53 -36.97 -17.88
CA THR A 796 -16.41 -36.75 -16.73
C THR A 796 -16.55 -35.25 -16.61
N SER A 797 -17.79 -34.74 -16.51
CA SER A 797 -18.04 -33.30 -16.34
C SER A 797 -17.22 -32.78 -15.16
N ALA A 798 -16.46 -31.70 -15.37
CA ALA A 798 -15.80 -31.00 -14.28
C ALA A 798 -16.82 -30.74 -13.15
N PRO A 799 -16.45 -30.93 -11.86
CA PRO A 799 -17.27 -30.43 -10.77
C PRO A 799 -17.59 -28.95 -11.04
N PRO A 800 -18.82 -28.46 -10.73
CA PRO A 800 -19.10 -27.03 -10.78
C PRO A 800 -17.98 -26.31 -10.03
N ALA A 801 -17.39 -25.30 -10.67
CA ALA A 801 -16.20 -24.66 -10.14
C ALA A 801 -16.44 -24.29 -8.68
N ALA A 802 -15.49 -24.63 -7.81
CA ALA A 802 -15.43 -23.99 -6.52
C ALA A 802 -15.21 -22.49 -6.80
N THR A 803 -16.30 -21.72 -6.75
CA THR A 803 -16.56 -21.17 -5.43
C THR A 803 -15.31 -20.52 -4.84
N PRO A 804 -14.65 -19.52 -5.46
CA PRO A 804 -13.62 -18.79 -4.72
C PRO A 804 -14.19 -18.41 -3.35
N PRO A 805 -13.38 -18.37 -2.28
CA PRO A 805 -13.80 -17.79 -1.01
C PRO A 805 -14.05 -16.30 -1.26
N GLY A 806 -15.26 -16.00 -1.75
CA GLY A 806 -15.63 -14.67 -2.21
C GLY A 806 -15.50 -13.74 -1.04
N SER A 807 -14.69 -12.68 -1.21
CA SER A 807 -14.50 -11.64 -0.21
C SER A 807 -15.86 -11.14 0.23
N SER A 808 -16.30 -11.57 1.41
CA SER A 808 -17.70 -11.50 1.79
C SER A 808 -18.04 -10.08 2.22
N ALA A 809 -18.38 -9.25 1.24
CA ALA A 809 -19.06 -7.98 1.46
C ALA A 809 -20.29 -8.25 2.33
N ALA A 810 -20.23 -7.80 3.59
CA ALA A 810 -21.14 -8.22 4.65
C ALA A 810 -22.50 -7.51 4.58
N ALA A 811 -23.24 -7.74 3.48
CA ALA A 811 -24.65 -7.39 3.40
C ALA A 811 -25.43 -8.23 4.44
N GLY A 812 -26.04 -7.56 5.42
CA GLY A 812 -26.60 -8.22 6.60
C GLY A 812 -27.84 -9.09 6.31
N GLY A 813 -27.81 -10.34 6.77
CA GLY A 813 -28.95 -11.26 6.78
C GLY A 813 -29.13 -11.90 8.16
N ASN A 814 -30.04 -11.38 8.97
CA ASN A 814 -30.04 -11.65 10.41
C ASN A 814 -30.95 -12.85 10.80
N THR A 815 -30.37 -14.04 11.00
CA THR A 815 -31.03 -15.17 11.68
C THR A 815 -30.09 -15.86 12.66
N VAL A 816 -30.51 -15.98 13.93
CA VAL A 816 -29.68 -16.47 15.04
C VAL A 816 -29.65 -18.00 15.10
N GLY A 817 -28.44 -18.57 15.11
CA GLY A 817 -28.15 -19.96 15.47
C GLY A 817 -26.88 -20.02 16.31
N VAL A 818 -26.92 -20.65 17.49
CA VAL A 818 -25.80 -20.66 18.44
C VAL A 818 -24.84 -21.80 18.14
N ALA A 819 -23.55 -21.49 18.02
CA ALA A 819 -22.44 -22.43 18.05
C ALA A 819 -21.40 -22.00 19.10
N THR A 820 -20.76 -22.96 19.76
CA THR A 820 -19.86 -22.75 20.89
C THR A 820 -18.42 -22.44 20.48
N ALA A 821 -17.64 -21.87 21.40
CA ALA A 821 -16.24 -21.49 21.19
C ALA A 821 -15.35 -22.65 20.70
N ALA A 822 -14.43 -22.32 19.79
CA ALA A 822 -13.33 -23.20 19.38
C ALA A 822 -12.04 -22.84 20.15
N THR A 823 -11.26 -23.86 20.50
CA THR A 823 -10.05 -23.73 21.33
C THR A 823 -8.86 -23.18 20.52
N ALA A 824 -7.94 -22.48 21.19
CA ALA A 824 -6.68 -22.07 20.60
C ALA A 824 -5.87 -23.28 20.07
N THR A 825 -5.25 -23.12 18.91
CA THR A 825 -4.34 -24.14 18.34
C THR A 825 -2.91 -23.87 18.79
N THR A 826 -2.43 -24.61 19.79
CA THR A 826 -1.03 -24.55 20.21
C THR A 826 -0.16 -25.43 19.30
N ILE A 827 0.70 -24.81 18.49
CA ILE A 827 1.78 -25.52 17.80
C ILE A 827 2.90 -25.77 18.81
N SER A 828 3.23 -27.03 19.06
CA SER A 828 4.32 -27.43 19.97
C SER A 828 5.44 -28.06 19.18
N THR A 829 6.58 -27.37 19.12
CA THR A 829 7.83 -27.88 18.55
C THR A 829 8.48 -28.88 19.51
N ALA A 830 8.85 -30.06 19.01
CA ALA A 830 9.68 -31.03 19.72
C ALA A 830 10.55 -31.78 18.71
N ASP A 831 11.86 -31.68 18.88
CA ASP A 831 12.84 -32.25 17.93
C ASP A 831 12.91 -33.78 17.95
N ALA A 832 13.37 -34.32 16.83
CA ALA A 832 13.65 -35.74 16.69
C ALA A 832 14.90 -36.16 17.47
N SER A 833 14.90 -37.39 17.98
CA SER A 833 16.12 -38.10 18.37
C SER A 833 15.96 -39.60 18.11
N SER A 834 17.02 -40.22 17.62
CA SER A 834 16.96 -41.48 16.86
C SER A 834 16.97 -42.75 17.72
N VAL A 835 16.17 -43.74 17.31
CA VAL A 835 16.47 -45.17 17.50
C VAL A 835 16.21 -45.91 16.19
N ALA A 836 17.05 -46.91 15.87
CA ALA A 836 17.05 -47.60 14.58
C ALA A 836 15.82 -48.50 14.35
N ALA A 837 15.50 -48.72 13.07
CA ALA A 837 14.46 -49.65 12.65
C ALA A 837 14.91 -51.12 12.70
N THR A 838 13.98 -52.00 13.06
CA THR A 838 13.99 -53.43 12.71
C THR A 838 12.56 -53.83 12.33
N ALA A 839 12.41 -54.69 11.32
CA ALA A 839 11.14 -54.88 10.62
C ALA A 839 10.44 -56.20 10.99
N GLU A 840 9.11 -56.23 10.84
CA GLU A 840 8.43 -57.41 10.26
C GLU A 840 7.14 -57.02 9.53
N ALA A 841 6.54 -57.94 8.78
CA ALA A 841 5.83 -57.61 7.54
C ALA A 841 4.27 -57.72 7.59
N ALA A 842 3.62 -56.87 6.79
CA ALA A 842 2.57 -57.19 5.79
C ALA A 842 1.26 -57.96 6.18
N PRO A 843 0.13 -57.76 5.42
CA PRO A 843 -0.31 -56.59 4.66
C PRO A 843 -1.84 -56.28 4.95
N PRO A 844 -2.80 -55.97 4.02
CA PRO A 844 -3.82 -54.95 4.35
C PRO A 844 -5.28 -55.45 4.38
N ALA A 845 -6.19 -54.63 4.93
CA ALA A 845 -7.64 -54.80 4.78
C ALA A 845 -8.36 -53.45 4.67
N GLN A 846 -9.03 -53.20 3.54
CA GLN A 846 -9.95 -52.08 3.36
C GLN A 846 -11.38 -52.48 3.79
N GLY A 847 -12.15 -51.54 4.36
CA GLY A 847 -13.62 -51.66 4.43
C GLY A 847 -14.28 -51.38 5.79
N ALA A 848 -14.33 -50.09 6.22
CA ALA A 848 -15.03 -49.71 7.46
C ALA A 848 -15.64 -48.28 7.48
N VAL A 849 -16.01 -47.70 6.32
CA VAL A 849 -16.54 -46.31 6.27
C VAL A 849 -18.08 -46.24 6.14
N GLY A 850 -18.75 -47.31 5.71
CA GLY A 850 -20.21 -47.31 5.46
C GLY A 850 -21.13 -47.25 6.70
N GLY A 851 -20.60 -47.28 7.91
CA GLY A 851 -21.39 -47.42 9.14
C GLY A 851 -21.87 -46.12 9.80
N ALA A 852 -21.15 -45.01 9.65
CA ALA A 852 -21.33 -43.82 10.50
C ALA A 852 -22.57 -42.96 10.15
N LEU A 853 -22.97 -42.91 8.87
CA LEU A 853 -24.01 -41.98 8.41
C LEU A 853 -25.42 -42.27 8.94
N ALA A 854 -25.71 -43.52 9.32
CA ALA A 854 -27.06 -43.94 9.73
C ALA A 854 -27.47 -43.44 11.14
N ALA A 855 -26.51 -43.11 12.01
CA ALA A 855 -26.78 -42.73 13.39
C ALA A 855 -27.22 -41.26 13.57
N GLY A 856 -26.73 -40.34 12.73
CA GLY A 856 -26.96 -38.90 12.89
C GLY A 856 -28.41 -38.45 12.61
N LEU A 857 -29.10 -39.11 11.67
CA LEU A 857 -30.41 -38.69 11.17
C LEU A 857 -31.58 -38.90 12.16
N VAL A 858 -31.41 -39.71 13.20
CA VAL A 858 -32.46 -39.95 14.22
C VAL A 858 -32.51 -38.83 15.27
N GLY A 859 -31.37 -38.19 15.58
CA GLY A 859 -31.29 -37.16 16.63
C GLY A 859 -32.03 -35.86 16.29
N ALA A 860 -32.06 -35.47 15.02
CA ALA A 860 -32.59 -34.19 14.57
C ALA A 860 -34.12 -34.02 14.75
N ILE A 861 -34.87 -35.13 14.88
CA ILE A 861 -36.35 -35.13 14.88
C ILE A 861 -36.92 -34.91 16.29
N ALA A 862 -36.17 -35.22 17.35
CA ALA A 862 -36.69 -35.22 18.73
C ALA A 862 -36.65 -33.86 19.46
N ALA A 863 -35.85 -32.91 18.98
CA ALA A 863 -35.55 -31.66 19.67
C ALA A 863 -36.76 -30.74 20.04
N PRO A 864 -37.85 -30.61 19.25
CA PRO A 864 -38.88 -29.60 19.51
C PRO A 864 -39.72 -29.78 20.79
N PHE A 865 -39.68 -30.95 21.44
CA PHE A 865 -40.65 -31.31 22.48
C PHE A 865 -40.22 -31.04 23.94
N LEU A 866 -38.97 -30.65 24.20
CA LEU A 866 -38.39 -30.66 25.55
C LEU A 866 -38.31 -29.30 26.28
N LEU A 867 -38.74 -28.18 25.69
CA LEU A 867 -38.66 -26.85 26.31
C LEU A 867 -39.98 -26.09 26.35
N ARG A 868 -40.80 -26.31 27.40
CA ARG A 868 -42.04 -25.54 27.62
C ARG A 868 -42.32 -25.13 29.09
N ARG A 869 -41.52 -24.17 29.57
CA ARG A 869 -41.83 -23.12 30.59
C ARG A 869 -42.33 -23.49 32.01
N ARG A 870 -41.67 -22.82 32.99
CA ARG A 870 -42.24 -22.13 34.19
C ARG A 870 -42.73 -22.99 35.39
N PRO A 871 -42.93 -22.37 36.60
CA PRO A 871 -42.23 -21.19 37.17
C PRO A 871 -41.92 -21.30 38.68
N THR A 872 -40.94 -20.49 39.13
CA THR A 872 -41.01 -19.61 40.32
C THR A 872 -40.17 -18.39 40.02
#